data_AF-A0A2S9YTG7-F1
#
_entry.id   AF-A0A2S9YTG7-F1
#
_cell.length_a   1.000
_cell.length_b   1.000
_cell.length_c   1.000
_cell.angle_alpha   90.00
_cell.angle_beta   90.00
_cell.angle_gamma   90.00
#
_symmetry.space_group_name_H-M   'P 1'
#
loop_
_entity.id
_entity.type
_entity.pdbx_description
1 polymer ?
#
loop_
_entity_poly.entity_id
_entity_poly.type
_entity_poly.pdbx_seq_one_letter_code
_entity_poly.pdbx_strand_id
1 'polypeptide(L)'
;MFVALALVGACRPDPPDPAVVVEQVQRDYPPPVAPPAPDLAKLWSRTGCTANGCHSGIEPIRQPDTGMMQKILARGREFGDRDGCTVCHGGDASATSPNLAHHGNNPKLAAAGGPDQFFADPASPWVNERSCGQCHAELVTAQWNSLMMTEAGKIQGTTWSFGIPKDYEHRWANYDAQNPEDPHARLGTDAYRAYMQSKTEAHPNVFVDSHEQLPAAPVPGVNEEDWEELRTDPGQAAYTYIRSECQRCHLGVKGREKRGDYRGMGCGACHLPYGNEGLYEGGDAMIPRDKPGRPLVHSIQATRDSWVHANGQAYTGVPVETCTTCHNRGKRIGVSYQGLMESAWASPYTEGGGGAIEQPGLHTKHYIAMQQDIHYQKGMLCQDCHTSGDVHGDGFLAAANLGPIEIECTDCHGTPSAMPWELPLGWGDENARADLGTLGDQGRGVATLLPEHLRAGAAAEPEDGWILTARGNPMPEVVRRGDAVLVHTAGGKTLVLDPLAAKSRRGGLSTEAQVAMVHSDHLDTMECYACHSSWAPQCYGCHVEVDYRDSVASYDWVAAGNRHKLTAAGRVKPDEHGWDDLKLPGKVTEMRSYMRWEDPPLGINGEGRVTPLIPGCQTSATVIGPDGEVLALNQLFRTPPNTEGGGEQGQLGIDMSPVQPHTVGKSRSCESCHGSDKALGYGIGGGRMTAPWEGDKVVDLTTADGRVISRNAKPQIAGIDGLTDWSAIVDREGNQLQTVGHHFAGSGPLPDDMRARMDRNNVCVGCHQEIPEQSLAVSVLSHVSTALDMQPTEHDAHEDLLDKILLSAAWVQVLGIGFGGVLFLGGVWLGWRRLRRREA
;
A
#
# COMPACT_ATOMS: atom_id res chain seq x y z
N MET A 1 -39.68 56.60 -8.68
CA MET A 1 -38.36 57.16 -9.06
C MET A 1 -37.41 55.96 -9.11
N PHE A 2 -37.19 55.43 -10.32
CA PHE A 2 -36.35 54.26 -10.58
C PHE A 2 -34.88 54.66 -10.40
N VAL A 3 -34.12 53.93 -9.58
CA VAL A 3 -32.66 54.04 -9.50
C VAL A 3 -32.09 52.74 -10.04
N ALA A 4 -31.41 52.86 -11.18
CA ALA A 4 -30.63 51.82 -11.80
C ALA A 4 -29.29 51.66 -11.05
N LEU A 5 -28.97 50.43 -10.64
CA LEU A 5 -27.60 50.03 -10.33
C LEU A 5 -27.12 49.17 -11.50
N ALA A 6 -26.14 49.67 -12.24
CA ALA A 6 -25.48 48.95 -13.30
C ALA A 6 -24.51 47.92 -12.71
N LEU A 7 -24.79 46.62 -12.94
CA LEU A 7 -23.83 45.54 -12.79
C LEU A 7 -23.09 45.38 -14.13
N VAL A 8 -21.83 45.81 -14.19
CA VAL A 8 -20.92 45.40 -15.25
C VAL A 8 -20.27 44.09 -14.79
N GLY A 9 -20.95 42.99 -15.07
CA GLY A 9 -20.35 41.66 -15.03
C GLY A 9 -19.58 41.47 -16.32
N ALA A 10 -18.25 41.50 -16.27
CA ALA A 10 -17.43 41.00 -17.36
C ALA A 10 -17.73 39.49 -17.50
N CYS A 11 -18.38 39.10 -18.59
CA CYS A 11 -18.48 37.70 -18.99
C CYS A 11 -17.06 37.16 -19.15
N ARG A 12 -16.57 36.42 -18.16
CA ARG A 12 -15.54 35.42 -18.40
C ARG A 12 -16.15 34.41 -19.38
N PRO A 13 -15.43 33.98 -20.43
CA PRO A 13 -15.93 32.91 -21.28
C PRO A 13 -16.24 31.69 -20.41
N ASP A 14 -17.38 31.04 -20.65
CA ASP A 14 -17.68 29.77 -20.01
C ASP A 14 -16.52 28.81 -20.29
N PRO A 15 -15.97 28.13 -19.26
CA PRO A 15 -14.93 27.15 -19.48
C PRO A 15 -15.45 26.07 -20.43
N PRO A 16 -14.60 25.55 -21.33
CA PRO A 16 -15.01 24.53 -22.28
C PRO A 16 -15.58 23.31 -21.57
N ASP A 17 -16.59 22.67 -22.19
CA ASP A 17 -17.18 21.41 -21.73
C ASP A 17 -16.07 20.38 -21.44
N PRO A 18 -16.03 19.75 -20.26
CA PRO A 18 -15.05 18.71 -19.93
C PRO A 18 -14.92 17.60 -21.00
N ALA A 19 -16.01 17.26 -21.69
CA ALA A 19 -15.98 16.29 -22.79
C ALA A 19 -15.16 16.81 -23.98
N VAL A 20 -15.26 18.10 -24.30
CA VAL A 20 -14.48 18.75 -25.36
C VAL A 20 -13.00 18.82 -24.99
N VAL A 21 -12.67 19.05 -23.73
CA VAL A 21 -11.28 19.05 -23.24
C VAL A 21 -10.66 17.65 -23.35
N VAL A 22 -11.37 16.60 -22.92
CA VAL A 22 -10.88 15.21 -23.03
C VAL A 22 -10.67 14.83 -24.49
N GLU A 23 -11.63 15.14 -25.38
CA GLU A 23 -11.49 14.84 -26.80
C GLU A 23 -10.33 15.61 -27.45
N GLN A 24 -10.12 16.87 -27.06
CA GLN A 24 -8.98 17.66 -27.52
C GLN A 24 -7.65 17.07 -27.04
N VAL A 25 -7.52 16.72 -25.76
CA VAL A 25 -6.29 16.11 -25.24
C VAL A 25 -6.02 14.75 -25.88
N GLN A 26 -7.05 13.94 -26.16
CA GLN A 26 -6.86 12.68 -26.89
C GLN A 26 -6.35 12.90 -28.33
N ARG A 27 -6.72 14.00 -28.97
CA ARG A 27 -6.18 14.39 -30.27
C ARG A 27 -4.74 14.89 -30.15
N ASP A 28 -4.41 15.62 -29.09
CA ASP A 28 -3.07 16.15 -28.82
C ASP A 28 -2.08 15.05 -28.39
N TYR A 29 -2.57 14.03 -27.67
CA TYR A 29 -1.80 12.89 -27.15
C TYR A 29 -2.46 11.56 -27.53
N PRO A 30 -2.36 11.16 -28.81
CA PRO A 30 -2.79 9.83 -29.19
C PRO A 30 -2.00 8.77 -28.39
N PRO A 31 -2.61 7.60 -28.10
CA PRO A 31 -1.87 6.47 -27.54
C PRO A 31 -0.62 6.18 -28.37
N PRO A 32 0.53 5.89 -27.75
CA PRO A 32 1.76 5.66 -28.47
C PRO A 32 1.59 4.40 -29.32
N VAL A 33 2.04 4.50 -30.57
CA VAL A 33 2.01 3.37 -31.49
C VAL A 33 3.18 2.46 -31.15
N ALA A 34 2.89 1.19 -30.89
CA ALA A 34 3.92 0.18 -30.71
C ALA A 34 4.86 0.16 -31.92
N PRO A 35 6.18 0.28 -31.73
CA PRO A 35 7.12 0.10 -32.83
C PRO A 35 7.08 -1.35 -33.33
N PRO A 36 7.48 -1.60 -34.58
CA PRO A 36 7.56 -2.96 -35.08
C PRO A 36 8.57 -3.76 -34.26
N ALA A 37 8.29 -5.05 -34.08
CA ALA A 37 9.26 -5.96 -33.47
C ALA A 37 10.60 -5.91 -34.23
N PRO A 38 11.74 -5.93 -33.53
CA PRO A 38 13.04 -5.75 -34.16
C PRO A 38 13.37 -6.90 -35.12
N ASP A 39 13.91 -6.54 -36.29
CA ASP A 39 14.42 -7.52 -37.25
C ASP A 39 15.76 -8.09 -36.74
N LEU A 40 15.70 -9.23 -36.05
CA LEU A 40 16.87 -9.86 -35.43
C LEU A 40 17.97 -10.21 -36.45
N ALA A 41 17.63 -10.42 -37.73
CA ALA A 41 18.62 -10.68 -38.77
C ALA A 41 19.42 -9.43 -39.17
N LYS A 42 18.85 -8.24 -38.99
CA LYS A 42 19.55 -6.96 -39.18
C LYS A 42 20.25 -6.48 -37.92
N LEU A 43 19.66 -6.76 -36.76
CA LEU A 43 20.19 -6.30 -35.47
C LEU A 43 21.45 -7.06 -35.08
N TRP A 44 21.39 -8.40 -35.13
CA TRP A 44 22.48 -9.23 -34.63
C TRP A 44 23.57 -9.47 -35.66
N SER A 45 24.81 -9.41 -35.19
CA SER A 45 25.99 -9.67 -36.01
C SER A 45 26.08 -11.11 -36.52
N ARG A 46 25.34 -12.04 -35.90
CA ARG A 46 25.40 -13.50 -36.12
C ARG A 46 26.80 -14.07 -35.82
N THR A 47 27.52 -13.42 -34.92
CA THR A 47 28.85 -13.84 -34.44
C THR A 47 28.89 -13.81 -32.91
N GLY A 48 29.86 -14.50 -32.32
CA GLY A 48 29.96 -14.62 -30.87
C GLY A 48 28.70 -15.19 -30.23
N CYS A 49 28.17 -14.52 -29.20
CA CYS A 49 26.98 -14.98 -28.46
C CYS A 49 25.74 -15.17 -29.34
N THR A 50 25.57 -14.42 -30.43
CA THR A 50 24.42 -14.52 -31.34
C THR A 50 24.66 -15.41 -32.57
N ALA A 51 25.77 -16.15 -32.60
CA ALA A 51 26.08 -17.09 -33.67
C ALA A 51 25.06 -18.24 -33.78
N ASN A 52 24.96 -18.86 -34.95
CA ASN A 52 24.12 -20.04 -35.15
C ASN A 52 24.54 -21.19 -34.22
N GLY A 53 23.60 -21.74 -33.46
CA GLY A 53 23.88 -22.74 -32.41
C GLY A 53 24.17 -22.14 -31.03
N CYS A 54 24.18 -20.81 -30.92
CA CYS A 54 24.13 -20.04 -29.67
C CYS A 54 22.81 -19.24 -29.63
N HIS A 55 22.82 -18.02 -29.10
CA HIS A 55 21.64 -17.19 -28.83
C HIS A 55 21.14 -16.41 -30.05
N SER A 56 21.11 -17.05 -31.23
CA SER A 56 20.79 -16.39 -32.51
C SER A 56 19.33 -15.90 -32.64
N GLY A 57 18.44 -16.38 -31.75
CA GLY A 57 17.03 -16.00 -31.68
C GLY A 57 16.66 -15.14 -30.48
N ILE A 58 17.64 -14.73 -29.65
CA ILE A 58 17.39 -13.95 -28.44
C ILE A 58 16.81 -12.58 -28.78
N GLU A 59 15.85 -12.14 -27.96
CA GLU A 59 15.33 -10.78 -28.03
C GLU A 59 16.41 -9.77 -27.61
N PRO A 60 16.45 -8.58 -28.22
CA PRO A 60 17.28 -7.53 -27.70
C PRO A 60 16.72 -7.04 -26.37
N ILE A 61 17.62 -6.82 -25.41
CA ILE A 61 17.24 -6.41 -24.05
C ILE A 61 16.47 -5.08 -24.01
N ARG A 62 16.69 -4.22 -25.01
CA ARG A 62 15.96 -2.98 -25.28
C ARG A 62 15.83 -2.77 -26.78
N GLN A 63 14.93 -1.88 -27.20
CA GLN A 63 14.73 -1.60 -28.61
C GLN A 63 15.99 -0.98 -29.25
N PRO A 64 16.34 -1.35 -30.50
CA PRO A 64 17.63 -0.99 -31.13
C PRO A 64 17.95 0.50 -31.23
N ASP A 65 16.92 1.32 -31.39
CA ASP A 65 17.01 2.77 -31.58
C ASP A 65 17.07 3.56 -30.27
N THR A 66 16.88 2.90 -29.12
CA THR A 66 16.95 3.54 -27.80
C THR A 66 18.39 3.89 -27.42
N GLY A 67 18.54 4.99 -26.67
CA GLY A 67 19.85 5.42 -26.18
C GLY A 67 20.54 4.37 -25.30
N MET A 68 19.77 3.59 -24.52
CA MET A 68 20.30 2.48 -23.72
C MET A 68 20.91 1.39 -24.61
N MET A 69 20.17 0.90 -25.61
CA MET A 69 20.67 -0.17 -26.50
C MET A 69 21.87 0.31 -27.33
N GLN A 70 21.86 1.54 -27.81
CA GLN A 70 22.99 2.12 -28.54
C GLN A 70 24.25 2.20 -27.68
N LYS A 71 24.13 2.60 -26.41
CA LYS A 71 25.26 2.61 -25.45
C LYS A 71 25.78 1.20 -25.18
N ILE A 72 24.90 0.22 -24.98
CA ILE A 72 25.27 -1.20 -24.78
C ILE A 72 26.07 -1.71 -25.98
N LEU A 73 25.55 -1.53 -27.19
CA LEU A 73 26.22 -1.96 -28.42
C LEU A 73 27.56 -1.25 -28.64
N ALA A 74 27.63 0.06 -28.35
CA ALA A 74 28.88 0.82 -28.46
C ALA A 74 29.94 0.31 -27.49
N ARG A 75 29.55 0.08 -26.23
CA ARG A 75 30.45 -0.45 -25.19
C ARG A 75 30.86 -1.89 -25.49
N GLY A 76 29.96 -2.74 -25.95
CA GLY A 76 30.31 -4.08 -26.41
C GLY A 76 31.41 -4.06 -27.48
N ARG A 77 31.23 -3.23 -28.52
CA ARG A 77 32.21 -3.12 -29.62
C ARG A 77 33.58 -2.65 -29.15
N GLU A 78 33.63 -1.75 -28.16
CA GLU A 78 34.88 -1.31 -27.53
C GLU A 78 35.67 -2.48 -26.94
N PHE A 79 34.97 -3.46 -26.37
CA PHE A 79 35.56 -4.62 -25.71
C PHE A 79 35.52 -5.91 -26.55
N GLY A 80 35.22 -5.84 -27.85
CA GLY A 80 35.30 -6.98 -28.75
C GLY A 80 34.05 -7.86 -28.81
N ASP A 81 32.92 -7.38 -28.30
CA ASP A 81 31.61 -8.03 -28.39
C ASP A 81 30.64 -7.16 -29.22
N ARG A 82 30.39 -7.58 -30.47
CA ARG A 82 29.62 -6.76 -31.41
C ARG A 82 28.15 -6.56 -31.02
N ASP A 83 27.59 -7.51 -30.28
CA ASP A 83 26.16 -7.53 -29.92
C ASP A 83 25.94 -7.14 -28.44
N GLY A 84 27.02 -6.93 -27.67
CA GLY A 84 27.00 -6.30 -26.35
C GLY A 84 26.51 -7.17 -25.19
N CYS A 85 26.38 -8.49 -25.38
CA CYS A 85 25.97 -9.45 -24.36
C CYS A 85 26.88 -9.42 -23.11
N THR A 86 28.19 -9.39 -23.33
CA THR A 86 29.24 -9.43 -22.29
C THR A 86 29.29 -8.16 -21.46
N VAL A 87 28.70 -7.05 -21.92
CA VAL A 87 28.60 -5.79 -21.16
C VAL A 87 27.87 -6.02 -19.83
N CYS A 88 26.85 -6.87 -19.85
CA CYS A 88 26.10 -7.24 -18.64
C CYS A 88 26.52 -8.62 -18.12
N HIS A 89 26.71 -9.59 -19.01
CA HIS A 89 26.92 -10.99 -18.62
C HIS A 89 28.39 -11.38 -18.38
N GLY A 90 29.38 -10.61 -18.81
CA GLY A 90 30.77 -11.06 -18.80
C GLY A 90 31.00 -12.25 -19.73
N GLY A 91 31.94 -13.14 -19.39
CA GLY A 91 32.32 -14.28 -20.23
C GLY A 91 33.21 -13.91 -21.43
N ASP A 92 33.25 -14.79 -22.43
CA ASP A 92 34.07 -14.66 -23.64
C ASP A 92 33.21 -14.74 -24.92
N ALA A 93 32.92 -13.57 -25.52
CA ALA A 93 32.17 -13.47 -26.76
C ALA A 93 32.89 -14.09 -27.98
N SER A 94 34.18 -14.40 -27.89
CA SER A 94 34.93 -15.03 -28.98
C SER A 94 34.90 -16.56 -28.93
N ALA A 95 34.46 -17.13 -27.81
CA ALA A 95 34.41 -18.57 -27.63
C ALA A 95 33.33 -19.24 -28.50
N THR A 96 33.61 -20.46 -28.96
CA THR A 96 32.71 -21.22 -29.83
C THR A 96 32.01 -22.39 -29.13
N SER A 97 32.11 -22.48 -27.80
CA SER A 97 31.42 -23.49 -27.00
C SER A 97 30.79 -22.86 -25.75
N PRO A 98 29.62 -23.35 -25.29
CA PRO A 98 28.95 -22.79 -24.12
C PRO A 98 29.82 -22.76 -22.86
N ASN A 99 30.60 -23.82 -22.63
CA ASN A 99 31.46 -23.93 -21.44
C ASN A 99 32.63 -22.93 -21.44
N LEU A 100 33.06 -22.44 -22.60
CA LEU A 100 34.09 -21.41 -22.67
C LEU A 100 33.48 -20.01 -22.69
N ALA A 101 32.34 -19.85 -23.39
CA ALA A 101 31.64 -18.56 -23.48
C ALA A 101 31.07 -18.10 -22.13
N HIS A 102 30.54 -19.02 -21.32
CA HIS A 102 29.90 -18.72 -20.03
C HIS A 102 30.85 -18.87 -18.83
N HIS A 103 32.16 -18.66 -19.04
CA HIS A 103 33.17 -18.71 -18.00
C HIS A 103 34.11 -17.50 -18.08
N GLY A 104 34.62 -17.07 -16.92
CA GLY A 104 35.58 -15.97 -16.85
C GLY A 104 34.99 -14.61 -17.22
N ASN A 105 35.85 -13.69 -17.64
CA ASN A 105 35.49 -12.33 -18.00
C ASN A 105 36.32 -11.84 -19.20
N ASN A 106 35.98 -10.66 -19.69
CA ASN A 106 36.89 -9.85 -20.49
C ASN A 106 37.72 -8.95 -19.56
N PRO A 107 39.06 -9.15 -19.44
CA PRO A 107 39.87 -8.42 -18.46
C PRO A 107 39.87 -6.90 -18.66
N LYS A 108 39.74 -6.43 -19.90
CA LYS A 108 39.69 -5.00 -20.20
C LYS A 108 38.36 -4.39 -19.77
N LEU A 109 37.25 -5.09 -20.01
CA LEU A 109 35.93 -4.66 -19.57
C LEU A 109 35.84 -4.68 -18.03
N ALA A 110 36.33 -5.75 -17.39
CA ALA A 110 36.38 -5.85 -15.93
C ALA A 110 37.18 -4.70 -15.29
N ALA A 111 38.32 -4.33 -15.89
CA ALA A 111 39.13 -3.19 -15.45
C ALA A 111 38.42 -1.83 -15.67
N ALA A 112 37.49 -1.75 -16.61
CA ALA A 112 36.66 -0.58 -16.88
C ALA A 112 35.34 -0.55 -16.08
N GLY A 113 35.23 -1.37 -15.02
CA GLY A 113 34.05 -1.44 -14.15
C GLY A 113 32.95 -2.40 -14.61
N GLY A 114 33.18 -3.18 -15.67
CA GLY A 114 32.24 -4.21 -16.11
C GLY A 114 32.37 -5.55 -15.35
N PRO A 115 31.69 -6.60 -15.83
CA PRO A 115 31.66 -7.91 -15.19
C PRO A 115 33.05 -8.51 -14.99
N ASP A 116 33.32 -8.97 -13.77
CA ASP A 116 34.57 -9.62 -13.35
C ASP A 116 34.51 -11.15 -13.46
N GLN A 117 33.37 -11.70 -13.86
CA GLN A 117 33.15 -13.09 -14.20
C GLN A 117 31.86 -13.21 -15.03
N PHE A 118 31.44 -14.42 -15.37
CA PHE A 118 30.17 -14.63 -16.05
C PHE A 118 29.01 -14.50 -15.06
N PHE A 119 28.07 -13.61 -15.36
CA PHE A 119 26.87 -13.36 -14.58
C PHE A 119 25.67 -14.00 -15.26
N ALA A 120 25.19 -15.12 -14.74
CA ALA A 120 23.98 -15.76 -15.27
C ALA A 120 22.72 -14.93 -14.96
N ASP A 121 22.72 -14.20 -13.84
CA ASP A 121 21.71 -13.20 -13.49
C ASP A 121 22.40 -11.84 -13.27
N PRO A 122 22.64 -11.04 -14.33
CA PRO A 122 23.36 -9.79 -14.22
C PRO A 122 22.56 -8.71 -13.48
N ALA A 123 21.26 -8.90 -13.25
CA ALA A 123 20.42 -7.92 -12.57
C ALA A 123 20.39 -8.09 -11.04
N SER A 124 21.01 -9.16 -10.54
CA SER A 124 21.15 -9.49 -9.12
C SER A 124 21.90 -8.38 -8.35
N PRO A 125 21.45 -8.00 -7.14
CA PRO A 125 22.07 -6.92 -6.37
C PRO A 125 23.51 -7.26 -5.96
N TRP A 126 23.87 -8.54 -5.99
CA TRP A 126 25.19 -9.03 -5.61
C TRP A 126 26.26 -8.82 -6.68
N VAL A 127 25.87 -8.44 -7.91
CA VAL A 127 26.77 -8.18 -9.03
C VAL A 127 26.39 -6.95 -9.86
N ASN A 128 25.24 -6.32 -9.60
CA ASN A 128 24.70 -5.28 -10.47
C ASN A 128 25.53 -3.99 -10.52
N GLU A 129 26.39 -3.73 -9.54
CA GLU A 129 27.41 -2.67 -9.60
C GLU A 129 28.27 -2.79 -10.87
N ARG A 130 28.58 -4.02 -11.28
CA ARG A 130 29.41 -4.34 -12.45
C ARG A 130 28.61 -4.58 -13.74
N SER A 131 27.28 -4.48 -13.70
CA SER A 131 26.42 -4.58 -14.89
C SER A 131 25.64 -3.28 -15.06
N CYS A 132 24.54 -3.09 -14.32
CA CYS A 132 23.69 -1.92 -14.32
C CYS A 132 24.44 -0.65 -13.85
N GLY A 133 25.29 -0.79 -12.82
CA GLY A 133 26.03 0.31 -12.18
C GLY A 133 27.06 0.98 -13.09
N GLN A 134 27.39 0.38 -14.24
CA GLN A 134 28.18 1.03 -15.29
C GLN A 134 27.47 2.26 -15.88
N CYS A 135 26.14 2.34 -15.77
CA CYS A 135 25.31 3.42 -16.30
C CYS A 135 24.37 4.05 -15.26
N HIS A 136 24.01 3.32 -14.20
CA HIS A 136 22.99 3.70 -13.21
C HIS A 136 23.52 3.51 -11.78
N ALA A 137 24.72 4.05 -11.49
CA ALA A 137 25.41 3.82 -10.23
C ALA A 137 24.57 4.28 -9.02
N GLU A 138 23.91 5.43 -9.14
CA GLU A 138 23.09 6.03 -8.09
C GLU A 138 21.88 5.16 -7.71
N LEU A 139 21.22 4.54 -8.68
CA LEU A 139 20.08 3.64 -8.43
C LEU A 139 20.53 2.28 -7.87
N VAL A 140 21.70 1.80 -8.31
CA VAL A 140 22.31 0.58 -7.74
C VAL A 140 22.66 0.79 -6.27
N THR A 141 23.18 1.96 -5.91
CA THR A 141 23.43 2.31 -4.50
C THR A 141 22.12 2.47 -3.73
N ALA A 142 21.17 3.25 -4.24
CA ALA A 142 19.91 3.53 -3.55
C ALA A 142 19.07 2.27 -3.27
N GLN A 143 19.16 1.25 -4.13
CA GLN A 143 18.49 -0.04 -3.95
C GLN A 143 18.76 -0.65 -2.58
N TRP A 144 19.97 -0.52 -2.05
CA TRP A 144 20.36 -1.06 -0.74
C TRP A 144 19.64 -0.39 0.43
N ASN A 145 19.14 0.82 0.24
CA ASN A 145 18.38 1.55 1.24
C ASN A 145 16.85 1.42 1.08
N SER A 146 16.38 0.82 -0.02
CA SER A 146 14.95 0.63 -0.31
C SER A 146 14.29 -0.40 0.63
N LEU A 147 13.00 -0.21 0.92
CA LEU A 147 12.21 -1.19 1.67
C LEU A 147 12.03 -2.52 0.96
N MET A 148 12.15 -2.55 -0.38
CA MET A 148 12.15 -3.79 -1.16
C MET A 148 13.40 -4.62 -0.88
N MET A 149 14.51 -3.99 -0.46
CA MET A 149 15.72 -4.69 -0.05
C MET A 149 15.74 -4.98 1.46
N THR A 150 15.41 -3.98 2.28
CA THR A 150 15.55 -4.09 3.74
C THR A 150 14.41 -4.85 4.41
N GLU A 151 13.19 -4.74 3.90
CA GLU A 151 11.93 -5.23 4.50
C GLU A 151 11.72 -4.79 5.97
N ALA A 152 12.39 -3.72 6.42
CA ALA A 152 12.49 -3.31 7.83
C ALA A 152 11.13 -3.13 8.52
N GLY A 153 10.16 -2.46 7.89
CA GLY A 153 8.82 -2.28 8.46
C GLY A 153 8.06 -3.60 8.66
N LYS A 154 8.22 -4.57 7.75
CA LYS A 154 7.64 -5.91 7.91
C LYS A 154 8.33 -6.69 9.04
N ILE A 155 9.64 -6.53 9.14
CA ILE A 155 10.45 -7.13 10.21
C ILE A 155 9.94 -6.67 11.55
N GLN A 156 9.90 -5.36 11.76
CA GLN A 156 9.40 -4.80 12.99
C GLN A 156 7.96 -5.25 13.28
N GLY A 157 7.05 -5.22 12.30
CA GLY A 157 5.67 -5.67 12.51
C GLY A 157 5.54 -7.12 12.98
N THR A 158 6.34 -8.01 12.40
CA THR A 158 6.29 -9.43 12.77
C THR A 158 6.88 -9.64 14.17
N THR A 159 8.07 -9.10 14.43
CA THR A 159 8.73 -9.26 15.73
C THR A 159 7.91 -8.62 16.85
N TRP A 160 7.31 -7.45 16.58
CA TRP A 160 6.43 -6.75 17.51
C TRP A 160 5.25 -7.61 17.96
N SER A 161 4.63 -8.35 17.04
CA SER A 161 3.53 -9.27 17.36
C SER A 161 3.93 -10.47 18.23
N PHE A 162 5.23 -10.76 18.31
CA PHE A 162 5.83 -11.75 19.22
C PHE A 162 6.45 -11.09 20.47
N GLY A 163 6.22 -9.79 20.67
CA GLY A 163 6.74 -9.04 21.81
C GLY A 163 8.25 -8.86 21.80
N ILE A 164 8.89 -8.82 20.63
CA ILE A 164 10.32 -8.54 20.47
C ILE A 164 10.59 -7.44 19.42
N PRO A 165 11.61 -6.59 19.56
CA PRO A 165 12.48 -6.47 20.74
C PRO A 165 11.71 -5.89 21.94
N LYS A 166 12.35 -5.84 23.11
CA LYS A 166 11.76 -5.26 24.34
C LYS A 166 11.89 -3.72 24.40
N ASP A 167 12.11 -3.09 23.25
CA ASP A 167 12.18 -1.64 23.06
C ASP A 167 11.41 -1.23 21.78
N TYR A 168 11.34 0.07 21.49
CA TYR A 168 10.59 0.63 20.37
C TYR A 168 11.47 0.86 19.11
N GLU A 169 12.73 0.43 19.13
CA GLU A 169 13.67 0.77 18.06
C GLU A 169 13.44 -0.09 16.82
N HIS A 170 13.44 0.56 15.65
CA HIS A 170 13.30 -0.11 14.37
C HIS A 170 14.68 -0.36 13.74
N ARG A 171 15.46 -1.26 14.34
CA ARG A 171 16.87 -1.47 13.94
C ARG A 171 17.09 -2.58 12.94
N TRP A 172 16.15 -3.50 12.73
CA TRP A 172 16.41 -4.70 11.92
C TRP A 172 16.01 -4.57 10.45
N ALA A 173 16.85 -5.12 9.57
CA ALA A 173 16.60 -5.31 8.15
C ALA A 173 17.10 -6.69 7.69
N ASN A 174 16.85 -7.08 6.44
CA ASN A 174 17.40 -8.31 5.88
C ASN A 174 18.93 -8.39 5.93
N TYR A 175 19.61 -7.24 5.84
CA TYR A 175 21.07 -7.12 5.87
C TYR A 175 21.46 -5.85 6.60
N ASP A 176 22.70 -5.81 7.08
CA ASP A 176 23.29 -4.56 7.56
C ASP A 176 23.26 -3.50 6.45
N ALA A 177 22.79 -2.31 6.78
CA ALA A 177 22.72 -1.18 5.86
C ALA A 177 23.01 0.12 6.60
N GLN A 178 23.61 1.09 5.91
CA GLN A 178 23.99 2.38 6.48
C GLN A 178 23.63 3.48 5.48
N ASN A 179 23.15 4.61 5.99
CA ASN A 179 23.00 5.82 5.19
C ASN A 179 24.36 6.41 4.80
N PRO A 180 24.44 7.15 3.69
CA PRO A 180 25.57 8.04 3.43
C PRO A 180 25.78 9.04 4.59
N GLU A 181 27.03 9.39 4.89
CA GLU A 181 27.34 10.41 5.91
C GLU A 181 26.89 11.82 5.48
N ASP A 182 26.88 12.09 4.17
CA ASP A 182 26.43 13.37 3.60
C ASP A 182 24.90 13.37 3.40
N PRO A 183 24.12 14.17 4.15
CA PRO A 183 22.68 14.27 3.97
C PRO A 183 22.27 14.78 2.58
N HIS A 184 23.15 15.50 1.87
CA HIS A 184 22.90 15.95 0.50
C HIS A 184 23.07 14.85 -0.55
N ALA A 185 23.56 13.67 -0.15
CA ALA A 185 23.60 12.49 -1.02
C ALA A 185 22.20 11.93 -1.33
N ARG A 186 21.17 12.33 -0.58
CA ARG A 186 19.79 11.92 -0.83
C ARG A 186 19.35 12.35 -2.23
N LEU A 187 18.80 11.42 -2.99
CA LEU A 187 18.27 11.67 -4.33
C LEU A 187 16.96 12.47 -4.21
N GLY A 188 16.90 13.62 -4.88
CA GLY A 188 15.70 14.46 -4.87
C GLY A 188 16.03 15.92 -5.16
N THR A 189 15.00 16.76 -5.14
CA THR A 189 15.14 18.22 -5.20
C THR A 189 15.69 18.76 -3.87
N ASP A 190 16.18 20.00 -3.87
CA ASP A 190 16.62 20.63 -2.61
C ASP A 190 15.45 20.81 -1.62
N ALA A 191 14.24 21.05 -2.13
CA ALA A 191 13.03 21.11 -1.31
C ALA A 191 12.72 19.76 -0.66
N TYR A 192 12.81 18.67 -1.43
CA TYR A 192 12.64 17.31 -0.92
C TYR A 192 13.66 16.96 0.15
N ARG A 193 14.94 17.26 -0.07
CA ARG A 193 16.00 17.00 0.91
C ARG A 193 15.76 17.75 2.22
N ALA A 194 15.42 19.04 2.13
CA ALA A 194 15.13 19.85 3.32
C ALA A 194 13.92 19.31 4.08
N TYR A 195 12.86 18.92 3.36
CA TYR A 195 11.66 18.35 3.96
C TYR A 195 11.96 17.01 4.65
N MET A 196 12.65 16.09 3.95
CA MET A 196 13.04 14.80 4.51
C MET A 196 13.98 14.94 5.70
N GLN A 197 14.86 15.95 5.71
CA GLN A 197 15.68 16.25 6.89
C GLN A 197 14.81 16.61 8.10
N SER A 198 13.84 17.52 7.95
CA SER A 198 12.92 17.82 9.06
C SER A 198 12.10 16.61 9.49
N LYS A 199 11.72 15.75 8.53
CA LYS A 199 10.95 14.54 8.79
C LYS A 199 11.79 13.49 9.55
N THR A 200 13.07 13.37 9.22
CA THR A 200 14.03 12.52 9.94
C THR A 200 14.21 13.00 11.38
N GLU A 201 14.36 14.31 11.60
CA GLU A 201 14.48 14.90 12.93
C GLU A 201 13.24 14.67 13.80
N ALA A 202 12.04 14.73 13.19
CA ALA A 202 10.77 14.47 13.87
C ALA A 202 10.50 12.98 14.15
N HIS A 203 11.02 12.07 13.32
CA HIS A 203 10.76 10.62 13.41
C HIS A 203 12.04 9.78 13.29
N PRO A 204 12.98 9.89 14.24
CA PRO A 204 14.27 9.18 14.17
C PRO A 204 14.13 7.65 14.22
N ASN A 205 13.04 7.12 14.79
CA ASN A 205 12.75 5.69 14.79
C ASN A 205 12.18 5.18 13.46
N VAL A 206 11.74 6.07 12.56
CA VAL A 206 11.27 5.69 11.23
C VAL A 206 12.37 5.91 10.20
N PHE A 207 13.05 7.05 10.26
CA PHE A 207 14.12 7.40 9.33
C PHE A 207 15.47 7.20 10.02
N VAL A 208 15.86 5.93 10.14
CA VAL A 208 17.06 5.50 10.87
C VAL A 208 18.34 5.75 10.08
N ASP A 209 19.47 5.90 10.78
CA ASP A 209 20.80 6.05 10.17
C ASP A 209 21.38 4.73 9.66
N SER A 210 20.99 3.62 10.30
CA SER A 210 21.50 2.28 10.02
C SER A 210 20.47 1.22 10.36
N HIS A 211 20.56 0.09 9.68
CA HIS A 211 19.93 -1.15 10.12
C HIS A 211 21.00 -2.21 10.41
N GLU A 212 20.69 -3.03 11.40
CA GLU A 212 21.37 -4.29 11.72
C GLU A 212 20.66 -5.44 10.98
N GLN A 213 21.43 -6.43 10.56
CA GLN A 213 20.84 -7.65 10.02
C GLN A 213 19.94 -8.33 11.05
N LEU A 214 18.79 -8.82 10.57
CA LEU A 214 17.85 -9.62 11.33
C LEU A 214 18.57 -10.79 12.04
N PRO A 215 18.33 -10.98 13.36
CA PRO A 215 18.94 -12.06 14.13
C PRO A 215 18.74 -13.46 13.55
N ALA A 216 19.64 -14.38 13.93
CA ALA A 216 19.55 -15.80 13.58
C ALA A 216 18.23 -16.39 14.10
N ALA A 217 17.63 -17.30 13.32
CA ALA A 217 16.58 -18.15 13.84
C ALA A 217 17.18 -19.12 14.87
N PRO A 218 16.48 -19.39 15.99
CA PRO A 218 16.92 -20.40 16.94
C PRO A 218 16.95 -21.79 16.27
N VAL A 219 17.97 -22.59 16.58
CA VAL A 219 18.13 -23.98 16.10
C VAL A 219 18.07 -24.99 17.25
N PRO A 220 16.93 -25.08 17.97
CA PRO A 220 16.79 -25.99 19.10
C PRO A 220 16.98 -27.44 18.65
N GLY A 221 17.68 -28.23 19.46
CA GLY A 221 18.10 -29.60 19.10
C GLY A 221 19.40 -29.68 18.30
N VAL A 222 19.95 -28.54 17.85
CA VAL A 222 21.33 -28.41 17.35
C VAL A 222 22.18 -27.60 18.34
N ASN A 223 21.65 -26.49 18.84
CA ASN A 223 22.25 -25.67 19.89
C ASN A 223 21.43 -25.75 21.19
N GLU A 224 22.09 -26.04 22.32
CA GLU A 224 21.44 -26.11 23.64
C GLU A 224 21.09 -24.72 24.17
N GLU A 225 21.88 -23.69 23.84
CA GLU A 225 21.60 -22.31 24.25
C GLU A 225 20.31 -21.79 23.61
N ASP A 226 20.13 -22.01 22.31
CA ASP A 226 18.90 -21.67 21.58
C ASP A 226 17.69 -22.42 22.13
N TRP A 227 17.89 -23.65 22.61
CA TRP A 227 16.82 -24.43 23.22
C TRP A 227 16.37 -23.80 24.55
N GLU A 228 17.30 -23.47 25.44
CA GLU A 228 16.95 -22.86 26.73
C GLU A 228 16.38 -21.44 26.56
N GLU A 229 16.86 -20.69 25.57
CA GLU A 229 16.30 -19.39 25.21
C GLU A 229 14.85 -19.51 24.74
N LEU A 230 14.57 -20.42 23.79
CA LEU A 230 13.21 -20.64 23.28
C LEU A 230 12.24 -21.12 24.38
N ARG A 231 12.74 -21.93 25.32
CA ARG A 231 11.96 -22.43 26.47
C ARG A 231 11.64 -21.31 27.48
N THR A 232 12.50 -20.30 27.58
CA THR A 232 12.33 -19.13 28.47
C THR A 232 11.51 -18.03 27.81
N ASP A 233 11.70 -17.79 26.52
CA ASP A 233 11.01 -16.80 25.71
C ASP A 233 10.55 -17.43 24.38
N PRO A 234 9.35 -18.03 24.34
CA PRO A 234 8.80 -18.60 23.11
C PRO A 234 8.64 -17.57 21.98
N GLY A 235 8.68 -16.26 22.29
CA GLY A 235 8.66 -15.18 21.31
C GLY A 235 9.81 -15.24 20.30
N GLN A 236 10.94 -15.87 20.65
CA GLN A 236 12.08 -16.07 19.74
C GLN A 236 11.73 -16.88 18.48
N ALA A 237 10.65 -17.65 18.51
CA ALA A 237 10.13 -18.34 17.31
C ALA A 237 9.75 -17.38 16.17
N ALA A 238 9.58 -16.08 16.45
CA ALA A 238 9.40 -15.04 15.45
C ALA A 238 10.51 -15.05 14.39
N TYR A 239 11.77 -15.30 14.76
CA TYR A 239 12.88 -15.32 13.81
C TYR A 239 12.79 -16.49 12.84
N THR A 240 12.37 -17.67 13.30
CA THR A 240 12.09 -18.81 12.42
C THR A 240 10.93 -18.50 11.48
N TYR A 241 9.85 -17.94 12.00
CA TYR A 241 8.67 -17.58 11.20
C TYR A 241 9.02 -16.55 10.12
N ILE A 242 9.62 -15.44 10.50
CA ILE A 242 9.86 -14.34 9.57
C ILE A 242 10.88 -14.71 8.49
N ARG A 243 11.98 -15.40 8.85
CA ARG A 243 13.05 -15.79 7.92
C ARG A 243 12.59 -16.81 6.89
N SER A 244 11.53 -17.58 7.19
CA SER A 244 10.98 -18.61 6.31
C SER A 244 9.79 -18.16 5.47
N GLU A 245 8.91 -17.34 6.04
CA GLU A 245 7.63 -17.00 5.40
C GLU A 245 7.55 -15.57 4.86
N CYS A 246 8.24 -14.63 5.50
CA CYS A 246 8.09 -13.20 5.23
C CYS A 246 9.21 -12.65 4.34
N GLN A 247 10.46 -13.06 4.61
CA GLN A 247 11.65 -12.55 3.91
C GLN A 247 11.88 -13.16 2.52
N ARG A 248 10.92 -13.89 1.95
CA ARG A 248 11.02 -14.40 0.57
C ARG A 248 10.83 -13.34 -0.52
N CYS A 249 10.45 -12.12 -0.14
CA CYS A 249 10.06 -11.07 -1.07
C CYS A 249 11.16 -10.06 -1.37
N HIS A 250 12.24 -10.01 -0.57
CA HIS A 250 13.30 -9.04 -0.80
C HIS A 250 14.12 -9.30 -2.06
N LEU A 251 14.77 -8.23 -2.54
CA LEU A 251 15.50 -8.21 -3.81
C LEU A 251 16.79 -9.05 -3.82
N GLY A 252 17.29 -9.46 -2.65
CA GLY A 252 18.50 -10.27 -2.47
C GLY A 252 18.33 -11.76 -2.80
N VAL A 253 17.11 -12.23 -3.02
CA VAL A 253 16.79 -13.64 -3.29
C VAL A 253 15.87 -13.78 -4.51
N LYS A 254 15.82 -14.98 -5.08
CA LYS A 254 14.84 -15.36 -6.09
C LYS A 254 13.44 -15.49 -5.48
N GLY A 255 12.43 -15.45 -6.34
CA GLY A 255 11.08 -15.82 -5.93
C GLY A 255 11.00 -17.31 -5.56
N ARG A 256 9.97 -17.70 -4.81
CA ARG A 256 9.78 -19.06 -4.27
C ARG A 256 9.55 -20.17 -5.32
N GLU A 257 9.55 -19.81 -6.60
CA GLU A 257 9.34 -20.72 -7.73
C GLU A 257 8.05 -21.55 -7.61
N LYS A 258 6.99 -20.89 -7.14
CA LYS A 258 5.62 -21.38 -7.23
C LYS A 258 4.89 -20.59 -8.31
N ARG A 259 3.76 -21.13 -8.78
CA ARG A 259 2.91 -20.43 -9.75
C ARG A 259 2.52 -19.03 -9.22
N GLY A 260 2.90 -18.00 -9.97
CA GLY A 260 2.75 -16.58 -9.60
C GLY A 260 3.93 -15.98 -8.81
N ASP A 261 4.85 -16.79 -8.29
CA ASP A 261 5.95 -16.33 -7.43
C ASP A 261 7.30 -16.30 -8.18
N TYR A 262 7.31 -16.42 -9.52
CA TYR A 262 8.54 -16.37 -10.31
C TYR A 262 9.00 -14.94 -10.54
N ARG A 263 10.27 -14.65 -10.22
CA ARG A 263 10.92 -13.36 -10.46
C ARG A 263 12.45 -13.48 -10.42
N GLY A 264 13.14 -12.49 -10.97
CA GLY A 264 14.59 -12.32 -10.79
C GLY A 264 14.98 -11.77 -9.42
N MET A 265 16.29 -11.59 -9.22
CA MET A 265 16.85 -10.81 -8.11
C MET A 265 17.07 -9.36 -8.53
N GLY A 266 17.14 -8.45 -7.55
CA GLY A 266 17.59 -7.08 -7.76
C GLY A 266 16.71 -6.34 -8.76
N CYS A 267 17.36 -5.68 -9.73
CA CYS A 267 16.66 -4.97 -10.80
C CYS A 267 15.77 -5.93 -11.62
N GLY A 268 16.19 -7.20 -11.75
CA GLY A 268 15.50 -8.22 -12.53
C GLY A 268 14.22 -8.72 -11.87
N ALA A 269 13.97 -8.40 -10.60
CA ALA A 269 12.70 -8.66 -9.94
C ALA A 269 11.54 -7.87 -10.57
N CYS A 270 11.82 -6.68 -11.10
CA CYS A 270 10.82 -5.80 -11.70
C CYS A 270 11.02 -5.61 -13.20
N HIS A 271 12.28 -5.46 -13.64
CA HIS A 271 12.59 -5.09 -15.01
C HIS A 271 12.63 -6.26 -15.99
N LEU A 272 12.66 -7.51 -15.51
CA LEU A 272 12.50 -8.67 -16.39
C LEU A 272 11.09 -9.24 -16.24
N PRO A 273 10.32 -9.37 -17.34
CA PRO A 273 8.97 -9.89 -17.26
C PRO A 273 9.00 -11.39 -17.00
N TYR A 274 8.24 -11.85 -16.00
CA TYR A 274 7.98 -13.27 -15.75
C TYR A 274 6.48 -13.53 -15.94
N GLY A 275 6.14 -14.63 -16.62
CA GLY A 275 4.78 -15.17 -16.59
C GLY A 275 4.54 -15.94 -15.30
N ASN A 276 3.27 -16.16 -14.94
CA ASN A 276 2.91 -16.88 -13.71
C ASN A 276 3.38 -18.35 -13.69
N GLU A 277 3.65 -18.94 -14.86
CA GLU A 277 4.23 -20.28 -14.98
C GLU A 277 5.77 -20.28 -14.97
N GLY A 278 6.41 -19.10 -15.07
CA GLY A 278 7.86 -18.95 -15.06
C GLY A 278 8.57 -19.53 -16.28
N LEU A 279 7.88 -19.62 -17.43
CA LEU A 279 8.41 -20.21 -18.66
C LEU A 279 8.92 -19.13 -19.62
N TYR A 280 9.96 -19.47 -20.39
CA TYR A 280 10.42 -18.66 -21.52
C TYR A 280 9.54 -18.91 -22.75
N GLU A 281 9.02 -17.84 -23.31
CA GLU A 281 8.12 -17.86 -24.48
C GLU A 281 8.71 -17.10 -25.68
N GLY A 282 9.97 -16.68 -25.58
CA GLY A 282 10.69 -15.99 -26.65
C GLY A 282 11.20 -16.88 -27.79
N GLY A 283 11.89 -16.24 -28.73
CA GLY A 283 12.38 -16.79 -29.98
C GLY A 283 13.67 -17.60 -29.88
N ASP A 284 14.41 -17.55 -28.77
CA ASP A 284 15.68 -18.26 -28.64
C ASP A 284 15.47 -19.77 -28.46
N ALA A 285 16.10 -20.56 -29.34
CA ALA A 285 16.05 -22.02 -29.30
C ALA A 285 16.99 -22.64 -28.24
N MET A 286 17.95 -21.87 -27.71
CA MET A 286 18.89 -22.34 -26.69
C MET A 286 18.32 -22.24 -25.27
N ILE A 287 17.20 -21.53 -25.09
CA ILE A 287 16.52 -21.41 -23.80
C ILE A 287 15.39 -22.45 -23.73
N PRO A 288 15.42 -23.39 -22.77
CA PRO A 288 14.35 -24.39 -22.62
C PRO A 288 13.00 -23.72 -22.33
N ARG A 289 11.95 -24.16 -23.03
CA ARG A 289 10.58 -23.61 -22.91
C ARG A 289 9.69 -24.36 -21.93
N ASP A 290 10.16 -25.50 -21.44
CA ASP A 290 9.46 -26.40 -20.51
C ASP A 290 10.04 -26.34 -19.09
N LYS A 291 11.08 -25.53 -18.87
CA LYS A 291 11.71 -25.35 -17.57
C LYS A 291 11.24 -24.04 -16.93
N PRO A 292 10.66 -24.08 -15.73
CA PRO A 292 10.30 -22.88 -14.99
C PRO A 292 11.53 -22.11 -14.51
N GLY A 293 11.30 -20.92 -13.91
CA GLY A 293 12.37 -20.05 -13.41
C GLY A 293 13.02 -19.17 -14.49
N ARG A 294 12.35 -18.96 -15.63
CA ARG A 294 12.82 -18.13 -16.74
C ARG A 294 11.92 -16.92 -16.98
N PRO A 295 12.50 -15.77 -17.39
CA PRO A 295 11.70 -14.64 -17.82
C PRO A 295 10.92 -15.02 -19.08
N LEU A 296 9.78 -14.36 -19.31
CA LEU A 296 8.92 -14.55 -20.47
C LEU A 296 9.68 -14.32 -21.78
N VAL A 297 10.48 -13.25 -21.83
CA VAL A 297 11.33 -12.86 -22.96
C VAL A 297 12.59 -12.13 -22.45
N HIS A 298 13.63 -12.07 -23.26
CA HIS A 298 14.85 -11.34 -22.92
C HIS A 298 14.74 -9.85 -23.28
N SER A 299 13.83 -9.12 -22.60
CA SER A 299 13.62 -7.69 -22.81
C SER A 299 13.24 -7.01 -21.50
N ILE A 300 13.74 -5.79 -21.28
CA ILE A 300 13.44 -5.00 -20.10
C ILE A 300 12.10 -4.27 -20.24
N GLN A 301 11.25 -4.40 -19.22
CA GLN A 301 10.08 -3.54 -18.97
C GLN A 301 10.45 -2.43 -17.97
N ALA A 302 9.99 -1.20 -18.21
CA ALA A 302 10.29 -0.07 -17.34
C ALA A 302 9.25 1.05 -17.50
N THR A 303 9.61 2.17 -18.14
CA THR A 303 8.74 3.35 -18.27
C THR A 303 7.95 3.35 -19.59
N ARG A 304 7.24 4.45 -19.87
CA ARG A 304 6.31 4.61 -21.01
C ARG A 304 6.93 4.34 -22.39
N ASP A 305 8.24 4.51 -22.53
CA ASP A 305 8.97 4.28 -23.79
C ASP A 305 9.62 2.90 -23.88
N SER A 306 9.38 2.05 -22.88
CA SER A 306 10.07 0.77 -22.73
C SER A 306 9.26 -0.39 -23.29
N TRP A 307 9.19 -0.47 -24.62
CA TRP A 307 8.41 -1.50 -25.29
C TRP A 307 9.02 -2.89 -25.16
N VAL A 308 8.16 -3.85 -24.79
CA VAL A 308 8.43 -5.28 -24.75
C VAL A 308 7.55 -5.97 -25.77
N HIS A 309 8.14 -6.87 -26.56
CA HIS A 309 7.43 -7.69 -27.55
C HIS A 309 7.42 -9.16 -27.12
N ALA A 310 6.23 -9.74 -27.01
CA ALA A 310 6.04 -11.16 -26.70
C ALA A 310 4.75 -11.67 -27.35
N ASN A 311 4.77 -12.86 -27.96
CA ASN A 311 3.58 -13.53 -28.49
C ASN A 311 2.70 -12.68 -29.44
N GLY A 312 3.33 -11.87 -30.29
CA GLY A 312 2.63 -10.98 -31.23
C GLY A 312 1.99 -9.75 -30.57
N GLN A 313 2.25 -9.52 -29.29
CA GLN A 313 1.80 -8.35 -28.53
C GLN A 313 2.98 -7.41 -28.24
N ALA A 314 2.66 -6.15 -27.97
CA ALA A 314 3.61 -5.14 -27.56
C ALA A 314 3.01 -4.32 -26.41
N TYR A 315 3.78 -4.07 -25.35
CA TYR A 315 3.35 -3.28 -24.20
C TYR A 315 4.50 -2.45 -23.60
N THR A 316 4.16 -1.47 -22.78
CA THR A 316 5.09 -0.60 -22.02
C THR A 316 4.67 -0.54 -20.55
N GLY A 317 5.57 -0.07 -19.68
CA GLY A 317 5.34 -0.09 -18.22
C GLY A 317 5.63 -1.46 -17.59
N VAL A 318 5.72 -1.50 -16.26
CA VAL A 318 5.77 -2.72 -15.46
C VAL A 318 4.34 -3.18 -15.14
N PRO A 319 3.85 -4.31 -15.71
CA PRO A 319 2.51 -4.80 -15.44
C PRO A 319 2.31 -5.11 -13.96
N VAL A 320 1.08 -4.88 -13.47
CA VAL A 320 0.73 -5.03 -12.04
C VAL A 320 1.12 -6.40 -11.47
N GLU A 321 0.99 -7.47 -12.26
CA GLU A 321 1.32 -8.83 -11.82
C GLU A 321 2.79 -8.98 -11.39
N THR A 322 3.72 -8.22 -11.98
CA THR A 322 5.12 -8.19 -11.55
C THR A 322 5.26 -7.69 -10.11
N CYS A 323 4.44 -6.72 -9.68
CA CYS A 323 4.41 -6.26 -8.30
C CYS A 323 3.71 -7.30 -7.40
N THR A 324 2.64 -7.92 -7.90
CA THR A 324 1.82 -8.89 -7.17
C THR A 324 2.58 -10.16 -6.80
N THR A 325 3.69 -10.51 -7.47
CA THR A 325 4.56 -11.63 -7.05
C THR A 325 5.04 -11.51 -5.60
N CYS A 326 5.18 -10.28 -5.09
CA CYS A 326 5.52 -9.99 -3.69
C CYS A 326 4.34 -9.36 -2.91
N HIS A 327 3.57 -8.48 -3.56
CA HIS A 327 2.47 -7.71 -2.93
C HIS A 327 1.12 -8.47 -2.87
N ASN A 328 1.15 -9.80 -2.94
CA ASN A 328 -0.03 -10.67 -2.76
C ASN A 328 -0.30 -11.05 -1.29
N ARG A 329 0.65 -10.83 -0.36
CA ARG A 329 0.54 -11.16 1.08
C ARG A 329 0.50 -9.88 1.94
N GLY A 330 0.23 -10.02 3.23
CA GLY A 330 0.19 -8.90 4.18
C GLY A 330 -1.01 -8.01 3.87
N LYS A 331 -0.75 -6.77 3.45
CA LYS A 331 -1.82 -5.82 3.09
C LYS A 331 -2.56 -6.15 1.78
N ARG A 332 -2.08 -7.13 0.99
CA ARG A 332 -2.75 -7.65 -0.24
C ARG A 332 -3.00 -6.59 -1.32
N ILE A 333 -2.18 -5.54 -1.37
CA ILE A 333 -2.41 -4.37 -2.23
C ILE A 333 -2.38 -4.68 -3.73
N GLY A 334 -1.52 -5.62 -4.18
CA GLY A 334 -1.42 -5.95 -5.61
C GLY A 334 -2.70 -6.62 -6.12
N VAL A 335 -3.22 -7.57 -5.34
CA VAL A 335 -4.44 -8.30 -5.69
C VAL A 335 -5.69 -7.43 -5.53
N SER A 336 -5.79 -6.58 -4.50
CA SER A 336 -6.95 -5.70 -4.32
C SER A 336 -7.06 -4.64 -5.42
N TYR A 337 -5.93 -4.09 -5.89
CA TYR A 337 -5.89 -3.16 -7.03
C TYR A 337 -6.50 -3.76 -8.29
N GLN A 338 -6.24 -5.05 -8.53
CA GLN A 338 -6.81 -5.83 -9.64
C GLN A 338 -8.26 -6.30 -9.40
N GLY A 339 -8.84 -6.00 -8.23
CA GLY A 339 -10.18 -6.46 -7.82
C GLY A 339 -10.22 -7.94 -7.44
N LEU A 340 -9.18 -8.47 -6.81
CA LEU A 340 -9.10 -9.85 -6.36
C LEU A 340 -9.03 -9.91 -4.83
N MET A 341 -9.95 -10.64 -4.20
CA MET A 341 -9.94 -10.91 -2.77
C MET A 341 -9.62 -12.38 -2.50
N GLU A 342 -8.71 -12.64 -1.57
CA GLU A 342 -8.34 -13.98 -1.17
C GLU A 342 -9.54 -14.76 -0.61
N SER A 343 -9.67 -16.01 -1.04
CA SER A 343 -10.75 -16.92 -0.69
C SER A 343 -10.21 -18.12 0.10
N ALA A 344 -10.94 -18.54 1.12
CA ALA A 344 -10.66 -19.81 1.81
C ALA A 344 -11.12 -21.03 0.98
N TRP A 345 -11.84 -20.79 -0.11
CA TRP A 345 -12.45 -21.81 -0.97
C TRP A 345 -11.83 -21.75 -2.35
N ALA A 346 -11.58 -22.92 -2.95
CA ALA A 346 -11.07 -23.06 -4.31
C ALA A 346 -12.18 -23.04 -5.37
N SER A 347 -13.17 -22.17 -5.19
CA SER A 347 -14.31 -21.97 -6.10
C SER A 347 -14.18 -20.67 -6.91
N PRO A 348 -14.83 -20.54 -8.08
CA PRO A 348 -15.60 -21.57 -8.79
C PRO A 348 -14.71 -22.66 -9.42
N TYR A 349 -15.30 -23.82 -9.74
CA TYR A 349 -14.61 -24.86 -10.47
C TYR A 349 -14.29 -24.43 -11.92
N THR A 350 -13.19 -24.95 -12.47
CA THR A 350 -12.74 -24.87 -13.86
C THR A 350 -12.99 -26.20 -14.59
N GLU A 351 -13.04 -26.17 -15.93
CA GLU A 351 -13.28 -27.37 -16.74
C GLU A 351 -11.98 -28.15 -17.02
N GLY A 352 -11.99 -29.49 -16.86
CA GLY A 352 -10.87 -30.34 -17.31
C GLY A 352 -10.93 -31.81 -16.86
N GLY A 353 -10.17 -32.69 -17.51
CA GLY A 353 -9.90 -34.06 -17.02
C GLY A 353 -11.12 -34.97 -16.84
N GLY A 354 -12.26 -34.69 -17.48
CA GLY A 354 -13.50 -35.46 -17.30
C GLY A 354 -14.41 -34.97 -16.16
N GLY A 355 -14.18 -33.78 -15.60
CA GLY A 355 -15.03 -33.19 -14.56
C GLY A 355 -14.71 -31.73 -14.21
N ALA A 356 -15.26 -31.27 -13.09
CA ALA A 356 -15.01 -29.94 -12.53
C ALA A 356 -13.75 -29.99 -11.63
N ILE A 357 -12.75 -29.16 -11.93
CA ILE A 357 -11.49 -29.03 -11.19
C ILE A 357 -11.54 -27.76 -10.36
N GLU A 358 -11.00 -27.76 -9.15
CA GLU A 358 -10.92 -26.55 -8.31
C GLU A 358 -10.18 -25.40 -9.01
N GLN A 359 -10.48 -24.16 -8.61
CA GLN A 359 -9.76 -22.99 -9.09
C GLN A 359 -8.26 -23.20 -8.86
N PRO A 360 -7.40 -23.13 -9.89
CA PRO A 360 -5.96 -23.31 -9.72
C PRO A 360 -5.39 -22.26 -8.75
N GLY A 361 -4.53 -22.70 -7.84
CA GLY A 361 -3.84 -21.79 -6.94
C GLY A 361 -2.96 -20.79 -7.69
N LEU A 362 -2.91 -19.55 -7.21
CA LEU A 362 -2.01 -18.49 -7.68
C LEU A 362 -1.42 -17.79 -6.45
N HIS A 363 -0.09 -17.65 -6.38
CA HIS A 363 0.60 -17.25 -5.15
C HIS A 363 0.20 -18.12 -3.95
N THR A 364 -0.03 -19.42 -4.19
CA THR A 364 -0.53 -20.40 -3.22
C THR A 364 -1.91 -20.10 -2.62
N LYS A 365 -2.73 -19.28 -3.30
CA LYS A 365 -4.07 -18.84 -2.83
C LYS A 365 -5.13 -19.00 -3.90
N HIS A 366 -6.39 -18.86 -3.47
CA HIS A 366 -7.58 -18.77 -4.31
C HIS A 366 -8.20 -17.38 -4.19
N TYR A 367 -8.95 -16.94 -5.20
CA TYR A 367 -9.47 -15.58 -5.27
C TYR A 367 -10.92 -15.52 -5.75
N ILE A 368 -11.68 -14.59 -5.18
CA ILE A 368 -12.97 -14.13 -5.69
C ILE A 368 -12.81 -12.77 -6.40
N ALA A 369 -13.70 -12.50 -7.35
CA ALA A 369 -13.75 -11.23 -8.05
C ALA A 369 -14.48 -10.16 -7.23
N MET A 370 -13.88 -8.97 -7.15
CA MET A 370 -14.33 -7.80 -6.41
C MET A 370 -14.30 -6.55 -7.30
N GLN A 371 -14.76 -5.42 -6.76
CA GLN A 371 -14.65 -4.12 -7.43
C GLN A 371 -13.17 -3.76 -7.62
N GLN A 372 -12.76 -3.48 -8.86
CA GLN A 372 -11.40 -3.02 -9.18
C GLN A 372 -11.22 -1.55 -8.82
N ASP A 373 -9.99 -1.15 -8.52
CA ASP A 373 -9.62 0.26 -8.35
C ASP A 373 -9.90 1.05 -9.64
N ILE A 374 -10.40 2.27 -9.50
CA ILE A 374 -10.72 3.13 -10.65
C ILE A 374 -9.47 3.49 -11.46
N HIS A 375 -8.31 3.65 -10.82
CA HIS A 375 -7.05 3.95 -11.51
C HIS A 375 -6.59 2.75 -12.34
N TYR A 376 -6.75 1.53 -11.81
CA TYR A 376 -6.50 0.29 -12.55
C TYR A 376 -7.39 0.21 -13.80
N GLN A 377 -8.69 0.46 -13.65
CA GLN A 377 -9.64 0.47 -14.76
C GLN A 377 -9.31 1.53 -15.82
N LYS A 378 -8.76 2.68 -15.40
CA LYS A 378 -8.31 3.73 -16.33
C LYS A 378 -6.98 3.38 -17.01
N GLY A 379 -6.24 2.39 -16.52
CA GLY A 379 -5.01 1.86 -17.11
C GLY A 379 -3.74 2.43 -16.49
N MET A 380 -3.81 2.84 -15.21
CA MET A 380 -2.62 3.12 -14.40
C MET A 380 -2.04 1.81 -13.85
N LEU A 381 -0.71 1.73 -13.85
CA LEU A 381 0.11 0.69 -13.23
C LEU A 381 0.61 1.18 -11.87
N CYS A 382 1.18 0.29 -11.05
CA CYS A 382 1.67 0.67 -9.71
C CYS A 382 2.72 1.80 -9.77
N GLN A 383 3.60 1.78 -10.77
CA GLN A 383 4.63 2.82 -10.97
C GLN A 383 4.09 4.19 -11.39
N ASP A 384 2.80 4.32 -11.71
CA ASP A 384 2.19 5.63 -12.02
C ASP A 384 1.80 6.40 -10.74
N CYS A 385 1.80 5.72 -9.58
CA CYS A 385 1.59 6.34 -8.26
C CYS A 385 2.76 6.10 -7.29
N HIS A 386 3.75 5.30 -7.68
CA HIS A 386 4.95 5.02 -6.89
C HIS A 386 6.17 5.56 -7.62
N THR A 387 6.82 6.56 -7.03
CA THR A 387 7.97 7.23 -7.67
C THR A 387 9.20 6.33 -7.70
N SER A 388 10.22 6.76 -8.45
CA SER A 388 11.53 6.11 -8.37
C SER A 388 12.09 6.12 -6.94
N GLY A 389 11.83 7.16 -6.16
CA GLY A 389 12.26 7.24 -4.75
C GLY A 389 11.54 6.21 -3.88
N ASP A 390 10.24 5.99 -4.10
CA ASP A 390 9.45 4.99 -3.37
C ASP A 390 9.94 3.55 -3.63
N VAL A 391 10.34 3.26 -4.87
CA VAL A 391 10.64 1.89 -5.33
C VAL A 391 12.13 1.58 -5.28
N HIS A 392 12.97 2.41 -5.91
CA HIS A 392 14.42 2.21 -5.91
C HIS A 392 15.07 2.67 -4.59
N GLY A 393 14.39 3.50 -3.81
CA GLY A 393 14.97 4.24 -2.70
C GLY A 393 15.52 5.59 -3.15
N ASP A 394 15.65 6.51 -2.20
CA ASP A 394 16.28 7.82 -2.39
C ASP A 394 17.72 7.87 -1.86
N GLY A 395 18.28 6.71 -1.51
CA GLY A 395 19.61 6.56 -0.92
C GLY A 395 19.64 6.59 0.61
N PHE A 396 18.50 6.75 1.28
CA PHE A 396 18.40 6.77 2.75
C PHE A 396 17.38 5.76 3.26
N LEU A 397 17.62 5.27 4.47
CA LEU A 397 16.83 4.23 5.10
C LEU A 397 15.51 4.75 5.66
N ALA A 398 14.47 3.95 5.47
CA ALA A 398 13.21 4.05 6.19
C ALA A 398 12.88 2.68 6.79
N ALA A 399 12.30 2.68 7.99
CA ALA A 399 11.95 1.49 8.74
C ALA A 399 10.43 1.25 8.83
N ALA A 400 9.64 2.00 8.07
CA ALA A 400 8.18 1.87 7.99
C ALA A 400 7.69 2.02 6.55
N ASN A 401 6.68 1.24 6.15
CA ASN A 401 6.19 1.20 4.76
C ASN A 401 5.62 2.52 4.23
N LEU A 402 5.13 3.40 5.12
CA LEU A 402 4.67 4.75 4.75
C LEU A 402 5.85 5.73 4.59
N GLY A 403 7.02 5.39 5.13
CA GLY A 403 8.20 6.26 5.14
C GLY A 403 8.64 6.71 3.75
N PRO A 404 8.80 5.84 2.75
CA PRO A 404 9.22 6.25 1.41
C PRO A 404 8.17 7.03 0.61
N ILE A 405 6.87 6.71 0.79
CA ILE A 405 5.77 7.20 -0.06
C ILE A 405 5.67 8.72 -0.03
N GLU A 406 5.79 9.38 -1.18
CA GLU A 406 5.73 10.85 -1.25
C GLU A 406 4.52 11.42 -2.00
N ILE A 407 3.78 10.59 -2.74
CA ILE A 407 2.62 11.01 -3.52
C ILE A 407 1.35 10.97 -2.67
N GLU A 408 0.64 12.09 -2.67
CA GLU A 408 -0.69 12.22 -2.07
C GLU A 408 -1.80 12.31 -3.11
N CYS A 409 -3.02 11.94 -2.72
CA CYS A 409 -4.20 12.08 -3.60
C CYS A 409 -4.37 13.53 -4.08
N THR A 410 -4.05 14.48 -3.20
CA THR A 410 -4.15 15.91 -3.48
C THR A 410 -3.08 16.43 -4.44
N ASP A 411 -2.03 15.66 -4.72
CA ASP A 411 -0.99 16.01 -5.69
C ASP A 411 -1.50 16.05 -7.12
N CYS A 412 -2.50 15.23 -7.43
CA CYS A 412 -3.16 15.27 -8.73
C CYS A 412 -4.55 15.90 -8.66
N HIS A 413 -5.29 15.69 -7.57
CA HIS A 413 -6.69 16.10 -7.47
C HIS A 413 -6.92 17.46 -6.81
N GLY A 414 -5.98 17.95 -6.01
CA GLY A 414 -6.15 19.16 -5.19
C GLY A 414 -7.24 19.00 -4.13
N THR A 415 -7.81 20.13 -3.69
CA THR A 415 -8.99 20.21 -2.80
C THR A 415 -10.07 21.06 -3.47
N PRO A 416 -11.32 21.11 -2.96
CA PRO A 416 -12.34 22.02 -3.51
C PRO A 416 -11.98 23.50 -3.45
N SER A 417 -11.02 23.89 -2.60
CA SER A 417 -10.58 25.28 -2.41
C SER A 417 -9.26 25.60 -3.12
N ALA A 418 -8.38 24.63 -3.34
CA ALA A 418 -7.04 24.82 -3.90
C ALA A 418 -6.69 23.81 -4.99
N MET A 419 -6.03 24.28 -6.05
CA MET A 419 -5.39 23.43 -7.06
C MET A 419 -4.19 22.69 -6.46
N PRO A 420 -3.71 21.59 -7.07
CA PRO A 420 -2.55 20.86 -6.53
C PRO A 420 -1.30 21.74 -6.30
N TRP A 421 -0.96 22.61 -7.25
CA TRP A 421 0.19 23.51 -7.13
C TRP A 421 -0.04 24.71 -6.19
N GLU A 422 -1.28 24.93 -5.74
CA GLU A 422 -1.64 25.97 -4.76
C GLU A 422 -1.54 25.45 -3.32
N LEU A 423 -1.55 24.12 -3.12
CA LEU A 423 -1.35 23.50 -1.82
C LEU A 423 0.09 23.64 -1.36
N PRO A 424 0.33 23.80 -0.05
CA PRO A 424 1.69 23.93 0.46
C PRO A 424 2.47 22.61 0.37
N LEU A 425 3.80 22.72 0.45
CA LEU A 425 4.68 21.56 0.59
C LEU A 425 4.35 20.84 1.90
N GLY A 426 4.22 19.51 1.86
CA GLY A 426 3.85 18.65 2.98
C GLY A 426 2.34 18.39 3.12
N TRP A 427 1.48 19.03 2.32
CA TRP A 427 0.03 18.83 2.46
C TRP A 427 -0.38 17.37 2.23
N GLY A 428 -1.03 16.75 3.22
CA GLY A 428 -1.39 15.33 3.23
C GLY A 428 -0.37 14.41 3.90
N ASP A 429 0.91 14.80 3.90
CA ASP A 429 2.03 14.03 4.45
C ASP A 429 2.45 14.52 5.86
N GLU A 430 1.58 15.30 6.54
CA GLU A 430 1.92 15.98 7.79
C GLU A 430 1.90 15.03 9.00
N ASN A 431 3.05 14.58 9.49
CA ASN A 431 3.11 13.70 10.67
C ASN A 431 2.81 14.40 12.01
N ALA A 432 1.52 14.67 12.25
CA ALA A 432 0.97 15.59 13.27
C ALA A 432 1.24 17.06 12.93
N ARG A 433 0.17 17.78 12.54
CA ARG A 433 0.16 19.22 12.18
C ARG A 433 0.88 20.16 13.18
N ALA A 434 1.11 19.72 14.42
CA ALA A 434 1.81 20.49 15.45
C ALA A 434 3.35 20.37 15.37
N ASP A 435 3.88 19.29 14.80
CA ASP A 435 5.30 18.91 14.99
C ASP A 435 6.20 19.28 13.81
N LEU A 436 5.66 19.46 12.59
CA LEU A 436 6.42 19.87 11.41
C LEU A 436 6.51 21.40 11.21
N GLY A 437 6.02 22.18 12.18
CA GLY A 437 5.70 23.60 11.98
C GLY A 437 4.48 23.74 11.07
N THR A 438 3.73 24.84 11.20
CA THR A 438 2.64 25.11 10.25
C THR A 438 3.19 25.08 8.83
N LEU A 439 2.61 24.25 7.96
CA LEU A 439 2.89 24.26 6.53
C LEU A 439 2.97 25.71 6.05
N GLY A 440 3.98 26.04 5.26
CA GLY A 440 4.15 27.41 4.79
C GLY A 440 2.90 27.88 4.02
N ASP A 441 2.61 29.18 4.02
CA ASP A 441 1.45 29.74 3.31
C ASP A 441 1.62 29.78 1.78
N GLN A 442 2.77 29.33 1.28
CA GLN A 442 3.11 29.35 -0.15
C GLN A 442 2.76 28.01 -0.79
N GLY A 443 2.02 28.06 -1.90
CA GLY A 443 1.78 26.89 -2.74
C GLY A 443 3.09 26.34 -3.30
N ARG A 444 3.21 25.00 -3.34
CA ARG A 444 4.43 24.31 -3.78
C ARG A 444 4.80 24.57 -5.25
N GLY A 445 3.83 24.97 -6.08
CA GLY A 445 4.06 25.29 -7.48
C GLY A 445 4.25 24.05 -8.37
N VAL A 446 5.02 24.23 -9.44
CA VAL A 446 5.37 23.19 -10.43
C VAL A 446 6.86 23.26 -10.71
N ALA A 447 7.46 22.12 -11.11
CA ALA A 447 8.86 22.08 -11.50
C ALA A 447 9.05 22.41 -12.98
N THR A 448 10.16 23.09 -13.29
CA THR A 448 10.63 23.32 -14.66
C THR A 448 11.90 22.53 -15.00
N LEU A 449 12.42 21.76 -14.05
CA LEU A 449 13.63 20.95 -14.20
C LEU A 449 13.43 19.60 -13.52
N LEU A 450 13.91 18.54 -14.18
CA LEU A 450 13.97 17.21 -13.59
C LEU A 450 15.36 16.94 -13.00
N PRO A 451 15.44 16.41 -11.76
CA PRO A 451 16.65 15.80 -11.20
C PRO A 451 17.28 14.79 -12.17
N GLU A 452 18.61 14.69 -12.17
CA GLU A 452 19.34 13.87 -13.14
C GLU A 452 18.93 12.40 -13.12
N HIS A 453 18.78 11.80 -11.93
CA HIS A 453 18.39 10.39 -11.78
C HIS A 453 17.00 10.07 -12.38
N LEU A 454 16.08 11.04 -12.44
CA LEU A 454 14.75 10.86 -13.04
C LEU A 454 14.78 10.91 -14.58
N ARG A 455 15.87 11.39 -15.19
CA ARG A 455 16.00 11.48 -16.66
C ARG A 455 16.33 10.13 -17.31
N ALA A 456 16.61 9.11 -16.52
CA ALA A 456 16.85 7.76 -17.03
C ALA A 456 15.56 7.08 -17.51
N GLY A 457 14.39 7.55 -17.04
CA GLY A 457 13.08 7.11 -17.51
C GLY A 457 12.46 8.04 -18.54
N ALA A 458 11.32 7.63 -19.11
CA ALA A 458 10.49 8.49 -19.93
C ALA A 458 9.94 9.65 -19.08
N ALA A 459 10.00 10.85 -19.63
CA ALA A 459 9.40 12.05 -19.06
C ALA A 459 8.44 12.67 -20.07
N ALA A 460 7.32 13.20 -19.59
CA ALA A 460 6.43 14.03 -20.37
C ALA A 460 7.09 15.39 -20.66
N GLU A 461 6.72 16.01 -21.78
CA GLU A 461 7.04 17.42 -22.03
C GLU A 461 6.37 18.27 -20.94
N PRO A 462 7.09 19.19 -20.29
CA PRO A 462 6.63 19.82 -19.05
C PRO A 462 5.36 20.66 -19.19
N GLU A 463 5.02 21.13 -20.39
CA GLU A 463 3.96 22.13 -20.60
C GLU A 463 4.13 23.36 -19.69
N ASP A 464 3.18 23.62 -18.78
CA ASP A 464 3.27 24.69 -17.79
C ASP A 464 4.17 24.32 -16.59
N GLY A 465 4.55 23.05 -16.46
CA GLY A 465 5.46 22.48 -15.48
C GLY A 465 5.04 21.07 -15.02
N TRP A 466 6.01 20.29 -14.54
CA TRP A 466 5.74 19.01 -13.87
C TRP A 466 5.10 19.25 -12.51
N ILE A 467 4.08 18.45 -12.19
CA ILE A 467 3.44 18.49 -10.88
C ILE A 467 4.41 17.97 -9.81
N LEU A 468 4.44 18.66 -8.68
CA LEU A 468 5.25 18.28 -7.53
C LEU A 468 4.46 17.38 -6.57
N THR A 469 5.14 16.37 -6.04
CA THR A 469 4.67 15.54 -4.92
C THR A 469 4.49 16.37 -3.66
N ALA A 470 3.80 15.83 -2.66
CA ALA A 470 3.66 16.46 -1.34
C ALA A 470 5.03 16.78 -0.72
N ARG A 471 6.06 15.98 -1.04
CA ARG A 471 7.44 16.19 -0.58
C ARG A 471 8.33 16.98 -1.54
N GLY A 472 7.82 17.42 -2.69
CA GLY A 472 8.49 18.41 -3.55
C GLY A 472 9.42 17.84 -4.62
N ASN A 473 9.36 16.54 -4.92
CA ASN A 473 9.94 16.02 -6.16
C ASN A 473 8.97 16.20 -7.33
N PRO A 474 9.46 16.40 -8.57
CA PRO A 474 8.60 16.37 -9.74
C PRO A 474 8.21 14.93 -10.10
N MET A 475 6.97 14.74 -10.53
CA MET A 475 6.50 13.52 -11.20
C MET A 475 6.75 13.64 -12.71
N PRO A 476 7.73 12.93 -13.30
CA PRO A 476 8.10 13.10 -14.70
C PRO A 476 6.96 12.84 -15.70
N GLU A 477 5.97 12.05 -15.28
CA GLU A 477 4.79 11.65 -16.06
C GLU A 477 3.56 12.53 -15.82
N VAL A 478 3.59 13.48 -14.87
CA VAL A 478 2.42 14.29 -14.51
C VAL A 478 2.71 15.77 -14.76
N VAL A 479 1.90 16.41 -15.61
CA VAL A 479 2.12 17.79 -16.05
C VAL A 479 0.89 18.65 -15.91
N ARG A 480 1.11 19.96 -15.76
CA ARG A 480 0.07 20.97 -15.72
C ARG A 480 -0.22 21.50 -17.12
N ARG A 481 -1.52 21.61 -17.45
CA ARG A 481 -2.02 22.38 -18.61
C ARG A 481 -3.15 23.29 -18.17
N GLY A 482 -2.85 24.57 -17.96
CA GLY A 482 -3.79 25.55 -17.42
C GLY A 482 -4.31 25.12 -16.05
N ASP A 483 -5.60 24.79 -16.00
CA ASP A 483 -6.31 24.31 -14.80
C ASP A 483 -6.44 22.78 -14.74
N ALA A 484 -5.95 22.05 -15.74
CA ALA A 484 -6.01 20.59 -15.81
C ALA A 484 -4.68 19.95 -15.39
N VAL A 485 -4.77 18.69 -14.94
CA VAL A 485 -3.62 17.81 -14.68
C VAL A 485 -3.65 16.68 -15.69
N LEU A 486 -2.53 16.44 -16.36
CA LEU A 486 -2.37 15.36 -17.34
C LEU A 486 -1.42 14.31 -16.77
N VAL A 487 -1.87 13.05 -16.73
CA VAL A 487 -1.07 11.90 -16.29
C VAL A 487 -0.72 11.02 -17.50
N HIS A 488 0.55 10.97 -17.86
CA HIS A 488 1.09 10.18 -18.97
C HIS A 488 1.51 8.79 -18.50
N THR A 489 0.54 7.89 -18.30
CA THR A 489 0.77 6.58 -17.69
C THR A 489 1.87 5.77 -18.39
N ALA A 490 2.58 4.95 -17.62
CA ALA A 490 3.59 4.04 -18.13
C ALA A 490 3.02 3.01 -19.12
N GLY A 491 1.73 2.67 -18.99
CA GLY A 491 0.99 1.83 -19.94
C GLY A 491 0.62 2.52 -21.26
N GLY A 492 1.01 3.78 -21.48
CA GLY A 492 0.83 4.48 -22.75
C GLY A 492 -0.44 5.35 -22.84
N LYS A 493 -1.29 5.42 -21.81
CA LYS A 493 -2.46 6.33 -21.84
C LYS A 493 -2.10 7.73 -21.37
N THR A 494 -2.88 8.73 -21.80
CA THR A 494 -2.86 10.05 -21.19
C THR A 494 -4.22 10.31 -20.56
N LEU A 495 -4.24 10.50 -19.25
CA LEU A 495 -5.44 10.76 -18.47
C LEU A 495 -5.55 12.26 -18.20
N VAL A 496 -6.71 12.85 -18.49
CA VAL A 496 -7.02 14.23 -18.13
C VAL A 496 -7.80 14.21 -16.83
N LEU A 497 -7.24 14.84 -15.82
CA LEU A 497 -7.88 15.02 -14.53
C LEU A 497 -8.49 16.41 -14.49
N ASP A 498 -9.64 16.47 -13.83
CA ASP A 498 -10.37 17.68 -13.51
C ASP A 498 -10.21 17.94 -12.00
N PRO A 499 -9.28 18.83 -11.60
CA PRO A 499 -9.01 19.08 -10.19
C PRO A 499 -10.25 19.56 -9.44
N LEU A 500 -10.32 19.21 -8.15
CA LEU A 500 -11.49 19.47 -7.31
C LEU A 500 -11.82 20.97 -7.21
N ALA A 501 -10.82 21.84 -7.17
CA ALA A 501 -11.03 23.30 -7.14
C ALA A 501 -11.67 23.81 -8.43
N ALA A 502 -11.19 23.35 -9.59
CA ALA A 502 -11.78 23.70 -10.88
C ALA A 502 -13.23 23.20 -10.98
N LYS A 503 -13.49 21.99 -10.50
CA LYS A 503 -14.82 21.38 -10.48
C LYS A 503 -15.78 22.11 -9.52
N SER A 504 -15.29 22.49 -8.35
CA SER A 504 -16.04 23.24 -7.33
C SER A 504 -16.44 24.63 -7.82
N ARG A 505 -15.50 25.38 -8.42
CA ARG A 505 -15.73 26.75 -8.94
C ARG A 505 -16.85 26.81 -9.99
N ARG A 506 -17.12 25.72 -10.70
CA ARG A 506 -18.20 25.62 -11.69
C ARG A 506 -19.45 24.85 -11.19
N GLY A 507 -19.55 24.57 -9.89
CA GLY A 507 -20.70 23.89 -9.29
C GLY A 507 -20.83 22.41 -9.67
N GLY A 508 -19.73 21.74 -10.01
CA GLY A 508 -19.73 20.35 -10.48
C GLY A 508 -19.65 19.27 -9.39
N LEU A 509 -19.65 19.65 -8.11
CA LEU A 509 -19.63 18.71 -6.98
C LEU A 509 -21.06 18.24 -6.64
N SER A 510 -21.23 16.95 -6.34
CA SER A 510 -22.52 16.43 -5.82
C SER A 510 -22.84 17.03 -4.45
N THR A 511 -24.09 16.90 -4.00
CA THR A 511 -24.51 17.39 -2.68
C THR A 511 -23.69 16.73 -1.56
N GLU A 512 -23.49 15.42 -1.64
CA GLU A 512 -22.70 14.66 -0.66
C GLU A 512 -21.25 15.14 -0.64
N ALA A 513 -20.67 15.38 -1.83
CA ALA A 513 -19.33 15.94 -1.96
C ALA A 513 -19.23 17.35 -1.37
N GLN A 514 -20.24 18.20 -1.54
CA GLN A 514 -20.27 19.54 -0.92
C GLN A 514 -20.32 19.44 0.61
N VAL A 515 -21.21 18.60 1.15
CA VAL A 515 -21.32 18.38 2.60
C VAL A 515 -20.02 17.84 3.18
N ALA A 516 -19.44 16.80 2.55
CA ALA A 516 -18.30 16.08 3.08
C ALA A 516 -16.94 16.75 2.84
N MET A 517 -16.81 17.65 1.85
CA MET A 517 -15.50 18.25 1.50
C MET A 517 -15.46 19.78 1.58
N VAL A 518 -16.61 20.45 1.63
CA VAL A 518 -16.68 21.93 1.66
C VAL A 518 -17.26 22.44 2.97
N HIS A 519 -18.21 21.70 3.56
CA HIS A 519 -18.94 22.10 4.76
C HIS A 519 -18.56 21.29 6.01
N SER A 520 -17.46 20.55 5.96
CA SER A 520 -16.90 19.80 7.07
C SER A 520 -15.37 19.86 7.07
N ASP A 521 -14.77 19.42 8.18
CA ASP A 521 -13.32 19.39 8.39
C ASP A 521 -12.67 18.08 7.88
N HIS A 522 -13.36 17.29 7.05
CA HIS A 522 -12.85 15.97 6.65
C HIS A 522 -11.54 16.07 5.86
N LEU A 523 -11.40 17.04 4.96
CA LEU A 523 -10.15 17.19 4.18
C LEU A 523 -8.94 17.58 5.03
N ASP A 524 -9.19 18.19 6.19
CA ASP A 524 -8.16 18.61 7.12
C ASP A 524 -7.70 17.50 8.07
N THR A 525 -8.52 16.45 8.22
CA THR A 525 -8.35 15.44 9.28
C THR A 525 -8.35 14.01 8.77
N MET A 526 -8.81 13.77 7.55
CA MET A 526 -8.98 12.44 6.98
C MET A 526 -8.17 12.25 5.72
N GLU A 527 -7.85 10.99 5.46
CA GLU A 527 -7.36 10.53 4.18
C GLU A 527 -8.47 10.48 3.14
N CYS A 528 -8.18 10.84 1.90
CA CYS A 528 -9.16 10.75 0.81
C CYS A 528 -9.66 9.30 0.64
N TYR A 529 -8.77 8.33 0.81
CA TYR A 529 -9.08 6.91 0.71
C TYR A 529 -9.86 6.36 1.92
N ALA A 530 -9.94 7.09 3.04
CA ALA A 530 -10.87 6.77 4.12
C ALA A 530 -12.33 6.89 3.67
N CYS A 531 -12.61 7.72 2.67
CA CYS A 531 -13.93 7.82 2.05
C CYS A 531 -14.00 7.02 0.74
N HIS A 532 -12.95 7.07 -0.08
CA HIS A 532 -12.98 6.57 -1.45
C HIS A 532 -12.59 5.10 -1.65
N SER A 533 -12.10 4.40 -0.64
CA SER A 533 -11.88 2.95 -0.74
C SER A 533 -13.20 2.19 -0.59
N SER A 534 -13.53 1.41 -1.62
CA SER A 534 -14.81 0.70 -1.75
C SER A 534 -14.91 -0.60 -0.94
N TRP A 535 -13.78 -1.19 -0.59
CA TRP A 535 -13.66 -2.40 0.23
C TRP A 535 -12.22 -2.55 0.74
N ALA A 536 -11.96 -3.37 1.77
CA ALA A 536 -10.61 -3.59 2.26
C ALA A 536 -10.39 -5.05 2.71
N PRO A 537 -9.31 -5.73 2.28
CA PRO A 537 -9.04 -7.11 2.65
C PRO A 537 -8.65 -7.24 4.12
N GLN A 538 -9.55 -7.80 4.94
CA GLN A 538 -9.38 -7.93 6.40
C GLN A 538 -9.21 -9.41 6.79
N CYS A 539 -8.04 -9.75 7.32
CA CYS A 539 -7.64 -11.10 7.69
C CYS A 539 -7.49 -11.21 9.22
N TYR A 540 -8.57 -11.48 9.94
CA TYR A 540 -8.57 -11.47 11.40
C TYR A 540 -8.01 -12.75 12.01
N GLY A 541 -7.15 -12.59 13.03
CA GLY A 541 -6.52 -13.63 13.83
C GLY A 541 -5.63 -14.57 13.01
N CYS A 542 -4.33 -14.31 12.96
CA CYS A 542 -3.34 -15.20 12.34
C CYS A 542 -2.82 -16.19 13.39
N HIS A 543 -3.20 -17.45 13.28
CA HIS A 543 -2.72 -18.50 14.18
C HIS A 543 -1.45 -19.09 13.59
N VAL A 544 -0.31 -18.76 14.17
CA VAL A 544 1.01 -19.19 13.72
C VAL A 544 1.46 -20.35 14.60
N GLU A 545 1.68 -21.51 14.01
CA GLU A 545 2.33 -22.64 14.65
C GLU A 545 3.78 -22.72 14.18
N VAL A 546 4.73 -22.84 15.11
CA VAL A 546 6.13 -23.17 14.84
C VAL A 546 6.47 -24.47 15.57
N ASP A 547 6.62 -25.56 14.82
CA ASP A 547 6.84 -26.91 15.33
C ASP A 547 8.28 -27.39 15.08
N TYR A 548 9.12 -27.39 16.13
CA TYR A 548 10.53 -27.73 16.07
C TYR A 548 10.83 -29.24 16.14
N ARG A 549 9.81 -30.12 16.14
CA ARG A 549 10.04 -31.57 16.05
C ARG A 549 10.63 -32.00 14.71
N ASP A 550 10.43 -31.20 13.67
CA ASP A 550 11.05 -31.39 12.35
C ASP A 550 12.30 -30.51 12.22
N SER A 551 13.45 -31.16 12.07
CA SER A 551 14.75 -30.49 12.02
C SER A 551 15.10 -29.88 10.66
N VAL A 552 14.29 -30.09 9.61
CA VAL A 552 14.60 -29.64 8.24
C VAL A 552 13.33 -29.18 7.50
N ALA A 553 12.58 -28.24 8.09
CA ALA A 553 11.22 -27.95 7.65
C ALA A 553 11.06 -26.67 6.80
N SER A 554 11.87 -25.64 7.05
CA SER A 554 11.64 -24.28 6.54
C SER A 554 12.88 -23.71 5.86
N TYR A 555 12.76 -22.96 4.77
CA TYR A 555 13.92 -22.41 4.05
C TYR A 555 14.29 -21.00 4.55
N ASP A 556 15.57 -20.74 4.84
CA ASP A 556 16.03 -19.43 5.34
C ASP A 556 16.37 -18.47 4.19
N TRP A 557 15.47 -17.52 3.93
CA TRP A 557 15.64 -16.54 2.86
C TRP A 557 16.74 -15.50 3.14
N VAL A 558 17.02 -15.20 4.42
CA VAL A 558 18.11 -14.27 4.77
C VAL A 558 19.47 -14.95 4.62
N ALA A 559 19.57 -16.23 4.99
CA ALA A 559 20.78 -17.01 4.76
C ALA A 559 21.04 -17.24 3.25
N ALA A 560 20.00 -17.41 2.45
CA ALA A 560 20.10 -17.54 0.99
C ALA A 560 20.76 -16.31 0.34
N GLY A 561 20.28 -15.12 0.64
CA GLY A 561 20.92 -13.91 0.12
C GLY A 561 22.31 -13.66 0.72
N ASN A 562 22.56 -14.01 1.98
CA ASN A 562 23.92 -14.02 2.52
C ASN A 562 24.86 -14.98 1.79
N ARG A 563 24.37 -16.12 1.29
CA ARG A 563 25.18 -17.03 0.48
C ARG A 563 25.55 -16.42 -0.86
N HIS A 564 24.59 -15.73 -1.48
CA HIS A 564 24.86 -14.94 -2.67
C HIS A 564 25.92 -13.85 -2.36
N LYS A 565 25.78 -13.10 -1.27
CA LYS A 565 26.71 -12.05 -0.82
C LYS A 565 28.14 -12.55 -0.61
N LEU A 566 28.30 -13.60 0.19
CA LEU A 566 29.57 -13.96 0.81
C LEU A 566 30.47 -14.85 -0.05
N THR A 567 29.94 -15.49 -1.09
CA THR A 567 30.70 -16.45 -1.91
C THR A 567 30.78 -16.01 -3.37
N ALA A 568 31.97 -16.12 -3.98
CA ALA A 568 32.15 -15.77 -5.40
C ALA A 568 31.25 -16.60 -6.34
N ALA A 569 31.04 -17.89 -5.99
CA ALA A 569 30.14 -18.78 -6.72
C ALA A 569 28.66 -18.44 -6.46
N GLY A 570 28.29 -18.06 -5.24
CA GLY A 570 26.93 -17.64 -4.90
C GLY A 570 26.50 -16.39 -5.65
N ARG A 571 27.37 -15.36 -5.73
CA ARG A 571 27.08 -14.10 -6.44
C ARG A 571 26.58 -14.28 -7.88
N VAL A 572 26.93 -15.39 -8.54
CA VAL A 572 26.60 -15.66 -9.95
C VAL A 572 25.71 -16.86 -10.17
N LYS A 573 25.27 -17.53 -9.10
CA LYS A 573 24.36 -18.66 -9.21
C LYS A 573 22.99 -18.15 -9.71
N PRO A 574 22.40 -18.78 -10.76
CA PRO A 574 21.17 -18.30 -11.37
C PRO A 574 19.88 -18.74 -10.65
N ASP A 575 19.99 -19.67 -9.70
CA ASP A 575 18.91 -20.28 -8.94
C ASP A 575 19.37 -20.54 -7.50
N GLU A 576 18.46 -20.98 -6.65
CA GLU A 576 18.73 -21.33 -5.25
C GLU A 576 18.55 -22.85 -5.02
N HIS A 577 18.48 -23.64 -6.09
CA HIS A 577 18.30 -25.09 -6.00
C HIS A 577 19.55 -25.77 -5.43
N GLY A 578 19.32 -26.79 -4.60
CA GLY A 578 20.37 -27.60 -3.97
C GLY A 578 21.00 -26.96 -2.74
N TRP A 579 20.47 -25.84 -2.24
CA TRP A 579 20.83 -25.25 -0.95
C TRP A 579 20.02 -25.86 0.20
N ASP A 580 19.98 -27.20 0.27
CA ASP A 580 19.25 -27.94 1.30
C ASP A 580 19.79 -27.68 2.71
N ASP A 581 21.04 -27.22 2.82
CA ASP A 581 21.69 -26.83 4.07
C ASP A 581 21.19 -25.49 4.64
N LEU A 582 20.39 -24.73 3.89
CA LEU A 582 19.73 -23.50 4.35
C LEU A 582 18.37 -23.76 5.00
N LYS A 583 18.01 -25.02 5.18
CA LYS A 583 16.78 -25.38 5.88
C LYS A 583 16.99 -25.24 7.39
N LEU A 584 16.06 -24.54 8.03
CA LEU A 584 15.99 -24.34 9.46
C LEU A 584 15.04 -25.37 10.10
N PRO A 585 15.28 -25.75 11.37
CA PRO A 585 14.30 -26.44 12.18
C PRO A 585 13.10 -25.54 12.45
N GLY A 586 11.95 -26.13 12.72
CA GLY A 586 10.71 -25.40 12.95
C GLY A 586 9.85 -25.32 11.70
N LYS A 587 8.87 -26.22 11.61
CA LYS A 587 7.84 -26.18 10.58
C LYS A 587 6.84 -25.08 10.91
N VAL A 588 6.67 -24.13 9.99
CA VAL A 588 5.68 -23.07 10.14
C VAL A 588 4.36 -23.47 9.49
N THR A 589 3.26 -23.30 10.21
CA THR A 589 1.91 -23.40 9.67
C THR A 589 1.11 -22.17 10.06
N GLU A 590 0.33 -21.62 9.13
CA GLU A 590 -0.50 -20.45 9.38
C GLU A 590 -1.97 -20.76 9.11
N MET A 591 -2.82 -20.41 10.06
CA MET A 591 -4.27 -20.44 9.92
C MET A 591 -4.86 -19.08 10.24
N ARG A 592 -6.15 -18.89 9.94
CA ARG A 592 -6.87 -17.63 10.13
C ARG A 592 -8.18 -17.87 10.86
N SER A 593 -8.58 -16.95 11.73
CA SER A 593 -9.91 -17.01 12.36
C SER A 593 -11.01 -16.80 11.31
N TYR A 594 -10.92 -15.71 10.53
CA TYR A 594 -11.86 -15.41 9.45
C TYR A 594 -11.35 -14.30 8.53
N MET A 595 -11.94 -14.18 7.34
CA MET A 595 -11.66 -13.10 6.38
C MET A 595 -12.91 -12.29 6.07
N ARG A 596 -12.75 -10.98 5.86
CA ARG A 596 -13.79 -10.05 5.42
C ARG A 596 -13.23 -9.07 4.40
N TRP A 597 -14.11 -8.44 3.63
CA TRP A 597 -13.75 -7.42 2.65
C TRP A 597 -14.55 -6.11 2.81
N GLU A 598 -15.63 -6.13 3.58
CA GLU A 598 -16.56 -5.01 3.82
C GLU A 598 -15.88 -3.74 4.40
N ASP A 599 -16.67 -2.72 4.75
CA ASP A 599 -16.13 -1.48 5.33
C ASP A 599 -15.20 -1.77 6.53
N PRO A 600 -13.94 -1.28 6.49
CA PRO A 600 -12.95 -1.50 7.55
C PRO A 600 -13.20 -0.60 8.76
N PRO A 601 -12.65 -0.95 9.94
CA PRO A 601 -12.53 0.00 11.04
C PRO A 601 -11.69 1.22 10.65
N LEU A 602 -11.83 2.33 11.39
CA LEU A 602 -11.05 3.54 11.20
C LEU A 602 -10.13 3.81 12.39
N GLY A 603 -9.04 4.51 12.14
CA GLY A 603 -8.08 4.99 13.15
C GLY A 603 -7.23 6.11 12.57
N ILE A 604 -6.07 6.35 13.19
CA ILE A 604 -5.13 7.40 12.80
C ILE A 604 -3.87 6.77 12.20
N ASN A 605 -3.42 7.21 11.02
CA ASN A 605 -2.15 6.79 10.39
C ASN A 605 -0.94 7.55 10.96
N GLY A 606 0.26 7.25 10.44
CA GLY A 606 1.49 7.95 10.80
C GLY A 606 1.53 9.43 10.40
N GLU A 607 0.66 9.84 9.46
CA GLU A 607 0.43 11.23 9.05
C GLU A 607 -0.63 11.91 9.93
N GLY A 608 -1.06 11.29 11.04
CA GLY A 608 -2.02 11.90 11.96
C GLY A 608 -3.43 12.09 11.39
N ARG A 609 -3.77 11.39 10.29
CA ARG A 609 -5.05 11.49 9.59
C ARG A 609 -5.89 10.24 9.76
N VAL A 610 -7.21 10.42 9.72
CA VAL A 610 -8.17 9.32 9.78
C VAL A 610 -8.02 8.44 8.55
N THR A 611 -7.79 7.16 8.77
CA THR A 611 -7.43 6.16 7.77
C THR A 611 -8.21 4.85 7.98
N PRO A 612 -8.46 4.05 6.94
CA PRO A 612 -8.84 2.65 7.08
C PRO A 612 -7.78 1.83 7.82
N LEU A 613 -8.24 0.96 8.72
CA LEU A 613 -7.41 -0.04 9.39
C LEU A 613 -7.76 -1.44 8.91
N ILE A 614 -6.76 -2.29 8.75
CA ILE A 614 -6.93 -3.74 8.55
C ILE A 614 -6.09 -4.51 9.56
N PRO A 615 -6.40 -5.77 9.85
CA PRO A 615 -5.49 -6.61 10.61
C PRO A 615 -4.09 -6.63 9.99
N GLY A 616 -3.10 -6.23 10.79
CA GLY A 616 -1.68 -6.30 10.49
C GLY A 616 -1.10 -7.65 10.89
N CYS A 617 -0.05 -7.65 11.71
CA CYS A 617 0.46 -8.87 12.34
C CYS A 617 -0.38 -9.20 13.58
N GLN A 618 -1.61 -9.68 13.37
CA GLN A 618 -2.53 -10.08 14.45
C GLN A 618 -2.29 -11.54 14.86
N THR A 619 -1.12 -11.82 15.45
CA THR A 619 -0.64 -13.19 15.67
C THR A 619 -1.07 -13.79 17.01
N SER A 620 -1.60 -15.01 16.99
CA SER A 620 -1.59 -15.95 18.13
C SER A 620 -0.59 -17.06 17.85
N ALA A 621 0.38 -17.26 18.74
CA ALA A 621 1.46 -18.20 18.50
C ALA A 621 1.29 -19.51 19.26
N THR A 622 1.53 -20.63 18.57
CA THR A 622 1.74 -21.94 19.17
C THR A 622 3.16 -22.39 18.86
N VAL A 623 3.95 -22.69 19.89
CA VAL A 623 5.37 -23.06 19.74
C VAL A 623 5.55 -24.44 20.37
N ILE A 624 6.03 -25.40 19.57
CA ILE A 624 6.27 -26.78 19.98
C ILE A 624 7.77 -27.05 19.92
N GLY A 625 8.37 -27.44 21.05
CA GLY A 625 9.77 -27.78 21.16
C GLY A 625 10.15 -29.07 20.42
N PRO A 626 11.45 -29.34 20.23
CA PRO A 626 11.93 -30.53 19.52
C PRO A 626 11.60 -31.84 20.25
N ASP A 627 11.35 -31.79 21.56
CA ASP A 627 10.88 -32.92 22.38
C ASP A 627 9.35 -33.10 22.37
N GLY A 628 8.62 -32.17 21.73
CA GLY A 628 7.17 -32.12 21.70
C GLY A 628 6.52 -31.36 22.87
N GLU A 629 7.30 -30.71 23.74
CA GLU A 629 6.76 -29.80 24.75
C GLU A 629 6.06 -28.61 24.06
N VAL A 630 4.86 -28.25 24.52
CA VAL A 630 4.15 -27.05 24.06
C VAL A 630 4.62 -25.88 24.91
N LEU A 631 5.49 -25.05 24.35
CA LEU A 631 6.08 -23.89 25.02
C LEU A 631 5.14 -22.68 25.05
N ALA A 632 4.32 -22.56 24.01
CA ALA A 632 3.25 -21.57 23.89
C ALA A 632 2.07 -22.21 23.17
N LEU A 633 0.84 -21.92 23.61
CA LEU A 633 -0.38 -22.39 22.97
C LEU A 633 -1.33 -21.21 22.77
N ASN A 634 -1.56 -20.83 21.51
CA ASN A 634 -2.37 -19.66 21.14
C ASN A 634 -1.98 -18.37 21.90
N GLN A 635 -0.71 -18.22 22.26
CA GLN A 635 -0.26 -17.12 23.10
C GLN A 635 -0.31 -15.79 22.34
N LEU A 636 -0.85 -14.77 23.00
CA LEU A 636 -0.73 -13.38 22.58
C LEU A 636 0.43 -12.74 23.34
N PHE A 637 1.38 -12.17 22.61
CA PHE A 637 2.49 -11.44 23.22
C PHE A 637 2.13 -9.98 23.48
N ARG A 638 2.89 -9.35 24.37
CA ARG A 638 2.70 -7.95 24.75
C ARG A 638 3.90 -7.10 24.34
N THR A 639 3.60 -5.85 24.03
CA THR A 639 4.57 -4.80 23.78
C THR A 639 5.34 -4.44 25.06
N PRO A 640 6.44 -3.67 24.96
CA PRO A 640 7.15 -3.19 26.14
C PRO A 640 6.22 -2.37 27.08
N PRO A 641 6.47 -2.35 28.40
CA PRO A 641 5.72 -1.53 29.34
C PRO A 641 5.65 -0.06 28.94
N ASN A 642 4.48 0.54 29.14
CA ASN A 642 4.15 1.94 28.88
C ASN A 642 4.26 2.36 27.40
N THR A 643 4.13 1.41 26.48
CA THR A 643 4.03 1.67 25.03
C THR A 643 2.62 1.39 24.52
N GLU A 644 2.23 1.97 23.38
CA GLU A 644 0.98 1.65 22.66
C GLU A 644 -0.30 1.72 23.53
N GLY A 645 -0.37 2.68 24.45
CA GLY A 645 -1.52 2.86 25.35
C GLY A 645 -1.69 1.74 26.40
N GLY A 646 -0.71 0.85 26.56
CA GLY A 646 -0.83 -0.37 27.35
C GLY A 646 -0.42 -0.29 28.82
N GLY A 647 0.02 0.86 29.35
CA GLY A 647 0.44 1.00 30.76
C GLY A 647 1.55 0.02 31.20
N GLU A 648 1.68 -0.26 32.49
CA GLU A 648 2.77 -1.10 33.04
C GLU A 648 2.82 -2.53 32.46
N GLN A 649 1.67 -3.08 32.07
CA GLN A 649 1.57 -4.42 31.49
C GLN A 649 1.93 -4.50 30.00
N GLY A 650 2.03 -3.36 29.30
CA GLY A 650 2.17 -3.31 27.85
C GLY A 650 0.86 -3.67 27.10
N GLN A 651 0.78 -3.27 25.85
CA GLN A 651 -0.38 -3.52 24.99
C GLN A 651 -0.30 -4.93 24.39
N LEU A 652 -1.43 -5.53 23.97
CA LEU A 652 -1.36 -6.71 23.11
C LEU A 652 -0.62 -6.34 21.81
N GLY A 653 0.43 -7.09 21.48
CA GLY A 653 1.28 -6.87 20.31
C GLY A 653 0.61 -7.20 18.97
N ILE A 654 -0.60 -7.75 19.01
CA ILE A 654 -1.43 -7.91 17.83
C ILE A 654 -1.82 -6.54 17.27
N ASP A 655 -1.72 -6.38 15.96
CA ASP A 655 -1.79 -5.06 15.32
C ASP A 655 -2.98 -4.89 14.37
N MET A 656 -3.57 -3.69 14.41
CA MET A 656 -4.47 -3.16 13.40
C MET A 656 -3.75 -2.06 12.60
N SER A 657 -3.29 -2.40 11.41
CA SER A 657 -2.44 -1.55 10.58
C SER A 657 -3.24 -0.50 9.77
N PRO A 658 -2.83 0.78 9.80
CA PRO A 658 -3.15 1.78 8.79
C PRO A 658 -2.89 1.29 7.36
N VAL A 659 -3.82 1.52 6.44
CA VAL A 659 -3.68 1.08 5.06
C VAL A 659 -4.42 1.96 4.05
N GLN A 660 -3.78 2.19 2.91
CA GLN A 660 -4.44 2.51 1.64
C GLN A 660 -4.83 1.15 0.99
N PRO A 661 -6.13 0.76 0.94
CA PRO A 661 -6.56 -0.58 0.49
C PRO A 661 -6.36 -0.90 -1.00
N HIS A 662 -6.09 0.10 -1.83
CA HIS A 662 -5.97 0.07 -3.30
C HIS A 662 -7.26 -0.41 -3.97
N THR A 663 -8.38 0.13 -3.52
CA THR A 663 -9.74 -0.18 -3.99
C THR A 663 -10.54 1.11 -4.23
N VAL A 664 -9.85 2.17 -4.64
CA VAL A 664 -10.41 3.50 -4.84
C VAL A 664 -11.55 3.43 -5.86
N GLY A 665 -12.68 4.03 -5.53
CA GLY A 665 -13.87 4.05 -6.36
C GLY A 665 -14.88 5.08 -5.88
N LYS A 666 -16.16 4.70 -5.93
CA LYS A 666 -17.22 5.53 -5.35
C LYS A 666 -17.00 5.66 -3.84
N SER A 667 -17.24 6.85 -3.30
CA SER A 667 -17.21 7.08 -1.86
C SER A 667 -18.16 6.15 -1.12
N ARG A 668 -17.76 5.71 0.08
CA ARG A 668 -18.65 5.01 1.00
C ARG A 668 -19.74 5.94 1.54
N SER A 669 -20.80 5.33 2.06
CA SER A 669 -21.92 6.06 2.68
C SER A 669 -21.49 6.75 3.98
N CYS A 670 -22.15 7.85 4.37
CA CYS A 670 -21.91 8.52 5.65
C CYS A 670 -22.13 7.55 6.84
N GLU A 671 -23.13 6.69 6.72
CA GLU A 671 -23.56 5.70 7.71
C GLU A 671 -22.47 4.66 7.97
N SER A 672 -21.67 4.31 6.95
CA SER A 672 -20.56 3.36 7.11
C SER A 672 -19.51 3.80 8.12
N CYS A 673 -19.41 5.12 8.38
CA CYS A 673 -18.48 5.71 9.36
C CYS A 673 -19.21 6.20 10.62
N HIS A 674 -20.30 6.94 10.44
CA HIS A 674 -21.01 7.62 11.54
C HIS A 674 -22.04 6.74 12.26
N GLY A 675 -22.49 5.67 11.61
CA GLY A 675 -23.48 4.71 12.13
C GLY A 675 -22.90 3.30 12.33
N SER A 676 -21.57 3.18 12.49
CA SER A 676 -20.88 1.89 12.54
C SER A 676 -20.00 1.79 13.79
N ASP A 677 -20.39 0.90 14.70
CA ASP A 677 -19.57 0.55 15.86
C ASP A 677 -18.17 0.03 15.46
N LYS A 678 -18.10 -0.70 14.34
CA LYS A 678 -16.84 -1.21 13.78
C LYS A 678 -15.96 -0.05 13.30
N ALA A 679 -16.51 0.94 12.60
CA ALA A 679 -15.77 2.10 12.15
C ALA A 679 -15.20 2.91 13.33
N LEU A 680 -15.96 3.00 14.43
CA LEU A 680 -15.54 3.63 15.68
C LEU A 680 -14.54 2.79 16.51
N GLY A 681 -14.17 1.59 16.04
CA GLY A 681 -13.19 0.74 16.68
C GLY A 681 -13.74 -0.21 17.76
N TYR A 682 -15.06 -0.27 18.00
CA TYR A 682 -15.67 -1.14 19.00
C TYR A 682 -15.82 -2.61 18.56
N GLY A 683 -15.30 -2.97 17.40
CA GLY A 683 -15.38 -4.32 16.83
C GLY A 683 -16.73 -4.67 16.21
N ILE A 684 -16.80 -5.87 15.64
CA ILE A 684 -17.98 -6.39 14.96
C ILE A 684 -19.06 -6.68 16.01
N GLY A 685 -20.20 -6.00 15.90
CA GLY A 685 -21.26 -6.06 16.92
C GLY A 685 -20.99 -5.20 18.15
N GLY A 686 -19.98 -4.33 18.11
CA GLY A 686 -19.78 -3.25 19.08
C GLY A 686 -19.47 -3.71 20.50
N GLY A 687 -18.67 -4.78 20.62
CA GLY A 687 -18.26 -5.37 21.90
C GLY A 687 -19.33 -6.23 22.58
N ARG A 688 -20.44 -6.55 21.89
CA ARG A 688 -21.60 -7.25 22.46
C ARG A 688 -21.68 -8.73 22.06
N MET A 689 -20.58 -9.33 21.63
CA MET A 689 -20.56 -10.76 21.31
C MET A 689 -20.86 -11.59 22.56
N THR A 690 -21.82 -12.52 22.47
CA THR A 690 -22.25 -13.35 23.60
C THR A 690 -21.38 -14.61 23.79
N ALA A 691 -20.49 -14.90 22.84
CA ALA A 691 -19.49 -15.96 22.89
C ALA A 691 -18.09 -15.35 22.75
N PRO A 692 -17.40 -15.03 23.87
CA PRO A 692 -16.10 -14.36 23.84
C PRO A 692 -14.99 -15.28 23.31
N TRP A 693 -13.89 -14.74 22.81
CA TRP A 693 -12.75 -15.56 22.38
C TRP A 693 -11.97 -16.18 23.55
N GLU A 694 -12.07 -15.57 24.73
CA GLU A 694 -11.52 -16.10 25.97
C GLU A 694 -12.25 -17.39 26.39
N GLY A 695 -11.48 -18.44 26.69
CA GLY A 695 -11.96 -19.75 27.14
C GLY A 695 -12.50 -20.68 26.03
N ASP A 696 -12.51 -21.98 26.33
CA ASP A 696 -12.95 -23.01 25.38
C ASP A 696 -14.43 -22.90 25.01
N LYS A 697 -14.74 -23.22 23.75
CA LYS A 697 -16.11 -23.36 23.25
C LYS A 697 -16.40 -24.81 22.94
N VAL A 698 -17.31 -25.39 23.71
CA VAL A 698 -17.75 -26.78 23.56
C VAL A 698 -19.09 -26.78 22.83
N VAL A 699 -19.16 -27.46 21.69
CA VAL A 699 -20.38 -27.65 20.91
C VAL A 699 -20.75 -29.13 20.97
N ASP A 700 -21.70 -29.47 21.84
CA ASP A 700 -22.22 -30.84 22.01
C ASP A 700 -23.68 -30.76 22.50
N LEU A 701 -24.34 -31.90 22.72
CA LEU A 701 -25.65 -31.98 23.35
C LEU A 701 -25.61 -31.32 24.73
N THR A 702 -26.45 -30.30 24.91
CA THR A 702 -26.57 -29.53 26.14
C THR A 702 -27.99 -29.61 26.69
N THR A 703 -28.14 -29.45 28.00
CA THR A 703 -29.44 -29.17 28.61
C THR A 703 -29.88 -27.73 28.28
N ALA A 704 -31.16 -27.39 28.51
CA ALA A 704 -31.68 -26.05 28.22
C ALA A 704 -30.97 -24.92 28.99
N ASP A 705 -30.33 -25.24 30.13
CA ASP A 705 -29.50 -24.34 30.93
C ASP A 705 -28.00 -24.38 30.55
N GLY A 706 -27.64 -25.02 29.43
CA GLY A 706 -26.29 -24.98 28.85
C GLY A 706 -25.28 -25.99 29.40
N ARG A 707 -25.69 -26.94 30.26
CA ARG A 707 -24.76 -27.97 30.75
C ARG A 707 -24.55 -29.04 29.70
N VAL A 708 -23.28 -29.32 29.40
CA VAL A 708 -22.88 -30.36 28.45
C VAL A 708 -23.26 -31.74 29.00
N ILE A 709 -24.03 -32.51 28.21
CA ILE A 709 -24.56 -33.82 28.59
C ILE A 709 -23.51 -34.92 28.34
N SER A 710 -22.80 -34.82 27.22
CA SER A 710 -21.78 -35.79 26.82
C SER A 710 -20.54 -35.70 27.71
N ARG A 711 -20.11 -36.83 28.28
CA ARG A 711 -18.83 -36.93 29.01
C ARG A 711 -17.62 -36.94 28.08
N ASN A 712 -17.86 -37.13 26.78
CA ASN A 712 -16.84 -37.18 25.74
C ASN A 712 -16.76 -35.88 24.94
N ALA A 713 -17.45 -34.83 25.39
CA ALA A 713 -17.42 -33.54 24.75
C ALA A 713 -15.99 -33.00 24.73
N LYS A 714 -15.64 -32.37 23.61
CA LYS A 714 -14.32 -31.78 23.39
C LYS A 714 -14.49 -30.29 23.09
N PRO A 715 -13.50 -29.46 23.44
CA PRO A 715 -13.41 -28.11 22.90
C PRO A 715 -13.45 -28.16 21.37
N GLN A 716 -14.39 -27.43 20.78
CA GLN A 716 -14.48 -27.21 19.34
C GLN A 716 -13.63 -26.03 18.91
N ILE A 717 -13.52 -25.01 19.77
CA ILE A 717 -12.64 -23.86 19.62
C ILE A 717 -11.90 -23.71 20.95
N ALA A 718 -10.58 -23.71 20.92
CA ALA A 718 -9.77 -23.45 22.11
C ALA A 718 -9.83 -21.95 22.47
N GLY A 719 -9.83 -21.67 23.78
CA GLY A 719 -9.73 -20.29 24.26
C GLY A 719 -8.41 -19.62 23.87
N ILE A 720 -8.45 -18.29 23.72
CA ILE A 720 -7.25 -17.45 23.59
C ILE A 720 -7.24 -16.50 24.77
N ASP A 721 -6.30 -16.73 25.69
CA ASP A 721 -6.22 -15.96 26.94
C ASP A 721 -5.94 -14.49 26.65
N GLY A 722 -6.74 -13.62 27.28
CA GLY A 722 -6.64 -12.16 27.11
C GLY A 722 -7.21 -11.60 25.81
N LEU A 723 -7.79 -12.42 24.93
CA LEU A 723 -8.45 -11.95 23.72
C LEU A 723 -9.94 -11.67 23.94
N THR A 724 -10.34 -10.42 23.82
CA THR A 724 -11.76 -10.04 23.82
C THR A 724 -12.40 -10.24 22.45
N ASP A 725 -11.89 -9.55 21.42
CA ASP A 725 -12.36 -9.61 20.04
C ASP A 725 -11.23 -9.17 19.09
N TRP A 726 -10.92 -10.00 18.09
CA TRP A 726 -9.95 -9.68 17.04
C TRP A 726 -10.25 -8.35 16.33
N SER A 727 -11.52 -7.99 16.20
CA SER A 727 -11.94 -6.81 15.44
C SER A 727 -12.07 -5.53 16.26
N ALA A 728 -12.00 -5.62 17.59
CA ALA A 728 -12.14 -4.47 18.48
C ALA A 728 -10.78 -3.84 18.79
N ILE A 729 -10.68 -2.54 18.55
CA ILE A 729 -9.48 -1.73 18.82
C ILE A 729 -9.58 -1.08 20.19
N VAL A 730 -10.79 -0.70 20.58
CA VAL A 730 -11.12 0.05 21.80
C VAL A 730 -12.41 -0.49 22.39
N ASP A 731 -12.51 -0.52 23.72
CA ASP A 731 -13.78 -0.77 24.40
C ASP A 731 -14.64 0.50 24.48
N ARG A 732 -15.84 0.37 25.07
CA ARG A 732 -16.82 1.46 25.20
C ARG A 732 -16.38 2.51 26.22
N GLU A 733 -15.54 2.12 27.16
CA GLU A 733 -14.95 2.96 28.19
C GLU A 733 -13.77 3.79 27.65
N GLY A 734 -13.27 3.42 26.47
CA GLY A 734 -12.22 4.12 25.74
C GLY A 734 -10.84 3.47 25.83
N ASN A 735 -10.72 2.33 26.51
CA ASN A 735 -9.44 1.65 26.67
C ASN A 735 -9.04 0.95 25.36
N GLN A 736 -7.79 1.13 24.96
CA GLN A 736 -7.21 0.46 23.80
C GLN A 736 -6.96 -1.02 24.12
N LEU A 737 -7.39 -1.91 23.22
CA LEU A 737 -7.37 -3.36 23.39
C LEU A 737 -6.22 -4.05 22.65
N GLN A 738 -5.66 -3.39 21.64
CA GLN A 738 -4.55 -3.91 20.84
C GLN A 738 -3.78 -2.77 20.16
N THR A 739 -2.62 -3.08 19.58
CA THR A 739 -1.76 -2.11 18.88
C THR A 739 -2.46 -1.57 17.62
N VAL A 740 -2.22 -0.30 17.27
CA VAL A 740 -2.73 0.33 16.04
C VAL A 740 -1.60 1.07 15.31
N GLY A 741 -0.88 0.35 14.46
CA GLY A 741 0.22 0.90 13.68
C GLY A 741 1.40 1.39 14.53
N HIS A 742 2.23 0.49 15.04
CA HIS A 742 3.38 0.77 15.91
C HIS A 742 4.63 1.35 15.23
N HIS A 743 4.50 1.93 14.02
CA HIS A 743 5.64 2.47 13.29
C HIS A 743 5.87 3.95 13.57
N PHE A 744 4.78 4.72 13.55
CA PHE A 744 4.80 6.15 13.83
C PHE A 744 4.08 6.38 15.14
N ALA A 745 4.70 7.13 16.05
CA ALA A 745 4.12 7.44 17.37
C ALA A 745 2.76 8.16 17.29
N GLY A 746 2.44 8.81 16.16
CA GLY A 746 1.15 9.45 15.93
C GLY A 746 0.01 8.51 15.50
N SER A 747 0.32 7.25 15.18
CA SER A 747 -0.72 6.27 14.82
C SER A 747 -1.47 5.81 16.05
N GLY A 748 -2.76 5.47 15.91
CA GLY A 748 -3.55 5.08 17.05
C GLY A 748 -5.02 4.85 16.75
N PRO A 749 -5.82 4.44 17.76
CA PRO A 749 -7.26 4.47 17.66
C PRO A 749 -7.79 5.88 17.41
N LEU A 750 -9.03 5.99 16.94
CA LEU A 750 -9.73 7.27 16.90
C LEU A 750 -9.82 7.88 18.32
N PRO A 751 -9.42 9.15 18.52
CA PRO A 751 -9.55 9.83 19.81
C PRO A 751 -11.00 9.82 20.33
N ASP A 752 -11.17 9.79 21.66
CA ASP A 752 -12.49 9.70 22.30
C ASP A 752 -13.43 10.84 21.90
N ASP A 753 -12.92 12.07 21.83
CA ASP A 753 -13.69 13.23 21.42
C ASP A 753 -14.09 13.17 19.94
N MET A 754 -13.26 12.54 19.10
CA MET A 754 -13.55 12.30 17.69
C MET A 754 -14.65 11.23 17.57
N ARG A 755 -14.53 10.11 18.29
CA ARG A 755 -15.56 9.05 18.31
C ARG A 755 -16.91 9.60 18.79
N ALA A 756 -16.93 10.40 19.86
CA ALA A 756 -18.14 11.04 20.36
C ALA A 756 -18.76 12.02 19.34
N ARG A 757 -17.93 12.75 18.58
CA ARG A 757 -18.39 13.62 17.50
C ARG A 757 -18.85 12.84 16.27
N MET A 758 -18.29 11.67 16.00
CA MET A 758 -18.65 10.82 14.87
C MET A 758 -19.91 10.00 15.11
N ASP A 759 -20.16 9.54 16.34
CA ASP A 759 -21.26 8.62 16.66
C ASP A 759 -22.63 9.26 16.39
N ARG A 760 -23.39 8.61 15.50
CA ARG A 760 -24.77 8.95 15.15
C ARG A 760 -25.71 7.76 15.35
N ASN A 761 -25.29 6.67 15.98
CA ASN A 761 -26.10 5.45 16.14
C ASN A 761 -27.45 5.66 16.86
N ASN A 762 -27.56 6.73 17.65
CA ASN A 762 -28.76 7.05 18.43
C ASN A 762 -29.53 8.29 17.96
N VAL A 763 -29.29 8.80 16.74
CA VAL A 763 -30.02 9.98 16.23
C VAL A 763 -31.53 9.73 16.14
N CYS A 764 -31.96 8.51 15.84
CA CYS A 764 -33.37 8.15 15.75
C CYS A 764 -34.11 8.33 17.09
N VAL A 765 -33.44 8.06 18.21
CA VAL A 765 -34.04 8.15 19.57
C VAL A 765 -34.40 9.59 19.91
N GLY A 766 -33.63 10.58 19.43
CA GLY A 766 -33.92 12.00 19.69
C GLY A 766 -35.31 12.43 19.22
N CYS A 767 -35.76 11.90 18.08
CA CYS A 767 -37.09 12.16 17.54
C CYS A 767 -38.15 11.17 18.06
N HIS A 768 -37.79 9.89 18.21
CA HIS A 768 -38.76 8.84 18.55
C HIS A 768 -38.99 8.62 20.05
N GLN A 769 -38.15 9.17 20.94
CA GLN A 769 -38.37 9.07 22.39
C GLN A 769 -39.74 9.63 22.81
N GLU A 770 -40.22 10.66 22.11
CA GLU A 770 -41.50 11.31 22.41
C GLU A 770 -42.71 10.62 21.76
N ILE A 771 -42.47 9.75 20.77
CA ILE A 771 -43.50 9.11 19.96
C ILE A 771 -43.95 7.80 20.62
N PRO A 772 -45.26 7.50 20.69
CA PRO A 772 -46.38 8.38 20.35
C PRO A 772 -46.90 9.18 21.55
N GLU A 773 -46.58 8.81 22.80
CA GLU A 773 -47.39 9.24 23.95
C GLU A 773 -46.69 10.15 24.97
N GLN A 774 -45.38 10.40 24.86
CA GLN A 774 -44.69 11.13 25.93
C GLN A 774 -44.95 12.65 25.88
N SER A 775 -45.31 13.19 24.70
CA SER A 775 -45.73 14.58 24.52
C SER A 775 -47.15 14.68 23.96
N LEU A 776 -47.99 15.53 24.57
CA LEU A 776 -49.36 15.78 24.09
C LEU A 776 -49.38 16.24 22.62
N ALA A 777 -48.44 17.10 22.23
CA ALA A 777 -48.36 17.62 20.87
C ALA A 777 -48.00 16.50 19.87
N VAL A 778 -47.02 15.67 20.23
CA VAL A 778 -46.58 14.53 19.40
C VAL A 778 -47.65 13.46 19.32
N SER A 779 -48.37 13.20 20.42
CA SER A 779 -49.48 12.24 20.46
C SER A 779 -50.65 12.65 19.56
N VAL A 780 -51.04 13.93 19.59
CA VAL A 780 -52.04 14.47 18.67
C VAL A 780 -51.56 14.35 17.23
N LEU A 781 -50.31 14.70 16.95
CA LEU A 781 -49.74 14.60 15.61
C LEU A 781 -49.72 13.15 15.10
N SER A 782 -49.32 12.20 15.96
CA SER A 782 -49.30 10.77 15.63
C SER A 782 -50.70 10.26 15.31
N HIS A 783 -51.70 10.57 16.15
CA HIS A 783 -53.09 10.18 15.92
C HIS A 783 -53.67 10.76 14.63
N VAL A 784 -53.39 12.04 14.35
CA VAL A 784 -53.81 12.69 13.11
C VAL A 784 -53.14 12.04 11.91
N SER A 785 -51.84 11.74 11.99
CA SER A 785 -51.12 11.06 10.90
C SER A 785 -51.68 9.66 10.62
N THR A 786 -52.02 8.89 11.66
CA THR A 786 -52.61 7.56 11.51
C THR A 786 -54.04 7.64 10.97
N ALA A 787 -54.84 8.60 11.43
CA ALA A 787 -56.21 8.78 10.96
C ALA A 787 -56.30 9.25 9.50
N LEU A 788 -55.27 9.95 9.02
CA LEU A 788 -55.19 10.47 7.65
C LEU A 788 -54.30 9.62 6.73
N ASP A 789 -53.76 8.50 7.21
CA ASP A 789 -52.81 7.63 6.48
C ASP A 789 -51.59 8.40 5.92
N MET A 790 -51.10 9.36 6.72
CA MET A 790 -49.96 10.23 6.38
C MET A 790 -48.64 9.74 6.98
N GLN A 791 -48.58 8.50 7.47
CA GLN A 791 -47.33 7.96 7.98
C GLN A 791 -46.40 7.62 6.82
N PRO A 792 -45.13 8.06 6.84
CA PRO A 792 -44.18 7.68 5.81
C PRO A 792 -43.94 6.17 5.88
N THR A 793 -44.30 5.46 4.80
CA THR A 793 -44.09 4.00 4.64
C THR A 793 -42.81 3.66 3.88
N GLU A 794 -42.24 4.66 3.21
CA GLU A 794 -41.04 4.58 2.36
C GLU A 794 -39.95 5.50 2.94
N HIS A 795 -38.69 5.16 2.68
CA HIS A 795 -37.52 5.90 3.18
C HIS A 795 -37.54 7.37 2.74
N ASP A 796 -37.72 7.64 1.45
CA ASP A 796 -37.71 9.00 0.88
C ASP A 796 -38.81 9.90 1.48
N ALA A 797 -39.98 9.32 1.77
CA ALA A 797 -41.08 10.03 2.41
C ALA A 797 -40.75 10.41 3.87
N HIS A 798 -39.97 9.55 4.55
CA HIS A 798 -39.46 9.84 5.88
C HIS A 798 -38.41 10.95 5.84
N GLU A 799 -37.46 10.90 4.89
CA GLU A 799 -36.44 11.94 4.74
C GLU A 799 -37.04 13.32 4.39
N ASP A 800 -37.98 13.37 3.44
CA ASP A 800 -38.68 14.60 3.07
C ASP A 800 -39.47 15.21 4.26
N LEU A 801 -40.04 14.36 5.12
CA LEU A 801 -40.68 14.82 6.36
C LEU A 801 -39.66 15.45 7.32
N LEU A 802 -38.50 14.81 7.49
CA LEU A 802 -37.43 15.34 8.34
C LEU A 802 -36.89 16.68 7.83
N ASP A 803 -36.67 16.81 6.51
CA ASP A 803 -36.23 18.05 5.89
C ASP A 803 -37.25 19.19 6.12
N LYS A 804 -38.54 18.91 5.90
CA LYS A 804 -39.62 19.88 6.18
C LYS A 804 -39.66 20.31 7.63
N ILE A 805 -39.49 19.38 8.57
CA ILE A 805 -39.45 19.68 10.01
C ILE A 805 -38.25 20.57 10.32
N LEU A 806 -37.06 20.24 9.80
CA LEU A 806 -35.84 21.02 9.98
C LEU A 806 -36.01 22.45 9.46
N LEU A 807 -36.47 22.60 8.21
CA LEU A 807 -36.70 23.91 7.59
C LEU A 807 -37.74 24.73 8.35
N SER A 808 -38.84 24.10 8.77
CA SER A 808 -39.89 24.76 9.54
C SER A 808 -39.37 25.24 10.90
N ALA A 809 -38.62 24.40 11.61
CA ALA A 809 -38.01 24.75 12.89
C ALA A 809 -36.99 25.90 12.72
N ALA A 810 -36.14 25.84 11.68
CA ALA A 810 -35.18 26.89 11.38
C ALA A 810 -35.87 28.23 11.11
N TRP A 811 -36.91 28.26 10.28
CA TRP A 811 -37.67 29.48 10.00
C TRP A 811 -38.39 30.02 11.24
N VAL A 812 -38.97 29.16 12.08
CA VAL A 812 -39.58 29.58 13.34
C VAL A 812 -38.55 30.23 14.26
N GLN A 813 -37.33 29.70 14.36
CA GLN A 813 -36.26 30.31 15.16
C GLN A 813 -35.81 31.65 14.59
N VAL A 814 -35.57 31.75 13.27
CA VAL A 814 -35.18 33.00 12.60
C VAL A 814 -36.24 34.09 12.78
N LEU A 815 -37.51 33.75 12.52
CA LEU A 815 -38.62 34.67 12.67
C LEU A 815 -38.87 35.00 14.14
N GLY A 816 -38.71 34.04 15.05
CA GLY A 816 -38.85 34.24 16.49
C GLY A 816 -37.83 35.21 17.06
N ILE A 817 -36.55 35.10 16.67
CA ILE A 817 -35.50 36.07 17.03
C ILE A 817 -35.80 37.45 16.43
N GLY A 818 -36.23 37.49 15.16
CA GLY A 818 -36.61 38.74 14.49
C GLY A 818 -37.79 39.45 15.18
N PHE A 819 -38.86 38.72 15.48
CA PHE A 819 -40.05 39.24 16.17
C PHE A 819 -39.73 39.64 17.61
N GLY A 820 -38.93 38.83 18.32
CA GLY A 820 -38.47 39.13 19.67
C GLY A 820 -37.64 40.41 19.72
N GLY A 821 -36.74 40.62 18.75
CA GLY A 821 -35.97 41.85 18.60
C GLY A 821 -36.84 43.08 18.33
N VAL A 822 -37.85 42.95 17.45
CA VAL A 822 -38.81 44.03 17.17
C VAL A 822 -39.67 44.37 18.40
N LEU A 823 -40.14 43.36 19.13
CA LEU A 823 -40.91 43.56 20.36
C LEU A 823 -40.06 44.17 21.48
N PHE A 824 -38.80 43.76 21.61
CA PHE A 824 -37.86 44.33 22.58
C PHE A 824 -37.55 45.80 22.26
N LEU A 825 -37.21 46.12 21.01
CA LEU A 825 -36.95 47.50 20.57
C LEU A 825 -38.21 48.37 20.70
N GLY A 826 -39.39 47.82 20.38
CA GLY A 826 -40.68 48.47 20.60
C GLY A 826 -40.97 48.74 22.07
N GLY A 827 -40.64 47.78 22.95
CA GLY A 827 -40.75 47.90 24.41
C GLY A 827 -39.80 48.94 24.99
N VAL A 828 -38.54 48.95 24.55
CA VAL A 828 -37.53 49.96 24.93
C VAL A 828 -37.95 51.35 24.45
N TRP A 829 -38.45 51.48 23.22
CA TRP A 829 -38.96 52.75 22.69
C TRP A 829 -40.18 53.25 23.47
N LEU A 830 -41.14 52.37 23.79
CA LEU A 830 -42.29 52.70 24.63
C LEU A 830 -41.88 53.10 26.06
N GLY A 831 -40.90 52.41 26.63
CA GLY A 831 -40.32 52.72 27.94
C GLY A 831 -39.62 54.08 27.96
N TRP A 832 -38.76 54.35 26.97
CA TRP A 832 -38.10 55.65 26.79
C TRP A 832 -39.11 56.78 26.59
N ARG A 833 -40.17 56.54 25.80
CA ARG A 833 -41.24 57.52 25.57
C ARG A 833 -42.07 57.80 26.82
N ARG A 834 -42.26 56.79 27.69
CA ARG A 834 -42.89 56.96 29.02
C ARG A 834 -42.00 57.72 30.00
N LEU A 835 -40.69 57.51 29.98
CA LEU A 835 -39.73 58.25 30.80
C LEU A 835 -39.69 59.73 30.39
N ARG A 836 -39.60 60.04 29.09
CA ARG A 836 -39.67 61.42 28.59
C ARG A 836 -40.99 62.15 28.90
N ARG A 837 -42.10 61.42 29.05
CA ARG A 837 -43.41 61.98 29.46
C ARG A 837 -43.56 62.19 30.96
N ARG A 838 -42.64 61.68 31.78
CA ARG A 838 -42.61 61.92 33.24
C ARG A 838 -41.69 63.09 33.61
N GLU A 839 -40.79 63.47 32.69
CA GLU A 839 -39.86 64.61 32.84
C GLU A 839 -40.39 65.91 32.21
N ALA A 840 -41.51 65.85 31.48
CA ALA A 840 -42.28 66.99 30.97
C ALA A 840 -43.65 67.03 31.65
#